data_AF-A0A7N8Y570-F1
#
_entry.id   AF-A0A7N8Y570-F1
#
_cell.length_a   1.000
_cell.length_b   1.000
_cell.length_c   1.000
_cell.angle_alpha   90.00
_cell.angle_beta   90.00
_cell.angle_gamma   90.00
#
_symmetry.space_group_name_H-M   'P 1'
#
loop_
_entity.id
_entity.type
_entity.pdbx_description
1 polymer ?
#
loop_
_entity_poly.entity_id
_entity_poly.type
_entity_poly.pdbx_seq_one_letter_code
_entity_poly.pdbx_strand_id
1 'polypeptide(L)'
;LKPPNKLSQPPVLIEMPTSYTAFSQEDFNLPCEATGNPIPTFRWVKDGETFGAELKGSGTLRADEEEPLNSYEGSYRCYASNTLGTAMTQTALLITSQPVLLKQQKIYKTAYEGNSMILSCNPPESSTLPHIHWMDKKMVHIKQSDRVMVGLDGKLYFSNLIKSDSRDDYICNAQYAAARTILPETAVNLTVMPSNDVHGKKPHLLHPSGSHTPVLSLKGHSVTLECIPKGLPTPKVEWKKMDGSLHETSGELDNYDRWLHFDSISENDDGEYECKAFNSHGFTTHSFTVTVEAAPYWVKEPQSLLYAPGETVRLDCQAEGIPTPTITWSINGQLITVDDDPRRSVSGGVLWLKDVEFADTAVYQCEASNKHGSILLNTYLHVVELSPQILSSDGMVYRVIEGGEIKLHCESFGSPRPHHTPALSNTPISPSLLIWKFSVIWDKKEDINCCSVFSCFTSDRTVILTSPQHVRALRGTSALLDCHFYKDPQLFNYPIVWRRDGHKLQESSPDDKYTIFENGTLKVTDVQSSDTAPYSCEVMTDLDHVKASGSITVVAPPDPPKALALSDVDHRSLSLSWIPGHSHNSPIIEFIVEAREEQHTEEGKWRWEEWKRVPGDFNHQQLSLHPYCTYRFRVIAVNEIGRSDPSIPSGYHSTPPAVPDSNPSGVRSDSTDPKTLKITWDEMDRRSHNGKRFQYKVSWREAGSKNAHWNHGYIESPPFLVNNTGTYTPFEIKVQAVNSLGEGPAPDPEIGHSGEDNPQEAPTGVESTVMNRTVRVKWKEAQNVRGLLLGYKVPEKEERLDRGKSKEQAKDSRVVVVHGNRTSEEVTGLKLYSRYELFITAFNSKGEGPHSTPHRFNTSEGVPGPPASLTFDSPSENSLILYWTPPVETNGILLGYMVQYQQEVESRDSLLQMQMISDPSVTHIVLDQLDPNSYYNFKVIARTAAGDGPPITQRGATLFDGVPPSNITIVPSNTSLNLTWAPGERHRNHGFRIRYLRKSAGGRWEESEIVNSTQGFYSLTGLQQGTQYHLMIMHGNYTEWEDKHTLMPAGFATQGWLIGLISAIVLLVLILLILCLIKRSKGGKYAVKDKEDKEVDSEARPMKDEAFGEYRSLESDGDEKRSDSQPSLCGDSKLGSEDSLAEYGDSVDIQFNEDGSFIGQYSGRGPVPHGNESSGPASPVNAVPPPPVAPSMSSILNRPS
;
A
#
# COMPACT_ATOMS: atom_id res chain seq x y z
N LEU A 1 39.43 -48.60 -43.13
CA LEU A 1 40.43 -47.51 -43.27
C LEU A 1 40.63 -46.85 -41.90
N LYS A 2 41.72 -46.12 -41.65
CA LYS A 2 41.80 -45.25 -40.46
C LYS A 2 40.74 -44.15 -40.58
N PRO A 3 40.20 -43.61 -39.47
CA PRO A 3 39.38 -42.40 -39.55
C PRO A 3 40.20 -41.27 -40.17
N PRO A 4 39.58 -40.37 -40.97
CA PRO A 4 40.29 -39.21 -41.49
C PRO A 4 40.81 -38.35 -40.33
N ASN A 5 41.95 -37.69 -40.54
CA ASN A 5 42.45 -36.68 -39.61
C ASN A 5 41.39 -35.59 -39.43
N LYS A 6 41.33 -34.97 -38.24
CA LYS A 6 40.46 -33.79 -37.99
C LYS A 6 40.59 -32.81 -39.15
N LEU A 7 39.48 -32.43 -39.79
CA LEU A 7 39.49 -31.38 -40.81
C LEU A 7 40.14 -30.12 -40.24
N SER A 8 41.07 -29.54 -40.98
CA SER A 8 41.68 -28.27 -40.63
C SER A 8 40.64 -27.16 -40.71
N GLN A 9 40.58 -26.31 -39.68
CA GLN A 9 39.57 -25.26 -39.50
C GLN A 9 40.28 -23.93 -39.22
N PRO A 10 39.93 -22.82 -39.90
CA PRO A 10 40.52 -21.50 -39.66
C PRO A 10 40.14 -20.96 -38.27
N PRO A 11 40.77 -19.86 -37.79
CA PRO A 11 40.40 -19.24 -36.52
C PRO A 11 38.99 -18.65 -36.59
N VAL A 12 38.16 -18.98 -35.60
CA VAL A 12 36.82 -18.41 -35.42
C VAL A 12 36.74 -17.82 -34.02
N LEU A 13 36.59 -16.49 -33.94
CA LEU A 13 36.45 -15.76 -32.68
C LEU A 13 35.14 -16.15 -31.97
N ILE A 14 35.22 -16.33 -30.65
CA ILE A 14 34.12 -16.69 -29.75
C ILE A 14 33.79 -15.49 -28.86
N GLU A 15 34.83 -14.86 -28.32
CA GLU A 15 34.75 -13.74 -27.39
C GLU A 15 35.65 -12.61 -27.89
N MET A 16 35.19 -11.37 -27.77
CA MET A 16 35.81 -10.18 -28.36
C MET A 16 35.79 -9.01 -27.37
N PRO A 17 36.78 -8.11 -27.39
CA PRO A 17 36.87 -7.03 -26.42
C PRO A 17 35.87 -5.91 -26.74
N THR A 18 35.33 -5.30 -25.70
CA THR A 18 34.53 -4.07 -25.75
C THR A 18 35.29 -2.91 -25.12
N SER A 19 34.96 -1.68 -25.53
CA SER A 19 35.56 -0.47 -24.94
C SER A 19 35.16 -0.32 -23.47
N TYR A 20 36.11 0.09 -22.62
CA TYR A 20 35.96 0.09 -21.16
C TYR A 20 36.68 1.30 -20.52
N THR A 21 36.19 1.73 -19.35
CA THR A 21 36.80 2.78 -18.53
C THR A 21 37.12 2.20 -17.15
N ALA A 22 38.40 2.13 -16.81
CA ALA A 22 38.90 1.58 -15.56
C ALA A 22 39.18 2.69 -14.53
N PHE A 23 38.68 2.56 -13.31
CA PHE A 23 39.00 3.49 -12.23
C PHE A 23 40.23 3.04 -11.45
N SER A 24 41.02 3.99 -10.94
CA SER A 24 42.19 3.67 -10.11
C SER A 24 41.81 2.78 -8.92
N GLN A 25 42.44 1.61 -8.79
CA GLN A 25 42.12 0.48 -7.89
C GLN A 25 41.15 -0.59 -8.43
N GLU A 26 40.88 -0.64 -9.74
CA GLU A 26 40.13 -1.73 -10.38
C GLU A 26 41.00 -2.54 -11.36
N ASP A 27 40.92 -3.87 -11.26
CA ASP A 27 41.52 -4.80 -12.24
C ASP A 27 40.66 -4.84 -13.51
N PHE A 28 41.29 -5.00 -14.68
CA PHE A 28 40.57 -5.14 -15.95
C PHE A 28 41.02 -6.39 -16.73
N ASN A 29 40.11 -6.92 -17.54
CA ASN A 29 40.37 -7.96 -18.52
C ASN A 29 39.77 -7.52 -19.87
N LEU A 30 40.54 -7.61 -20.96
CA LEU A 30 40.05 -7.43 -22.33
C LEU A 30 39.98 -8.82 -22.99
N PRO A 31 38.79 -9.43 -23.12
CA PRO A 31 38.67 -10.80 -23.60
C PRO A 31 38.99 -10.92 -25.09
N CYS A 32 39.59 -12.05 -25.47
CA CYS A 32 39.77 -12.43 -26.87
C CYS A 32 39.99 -13.94 -26.96
N GLU A 33 38.99 -14.69 -27.43
CA GLU A 33 39.05 -16.15 -27.47
C GLU A 33 38.60 -16.69 -28.83
N ALA A 34 39.21 -17.79 -29.30
CA ALA A 34 38.98 -18.33 -30.65
C ALA A 34 39.13 -19.85 -30.72
N THR A 35 38.26 -20.50 -31.50
CA THR A 35 38.43 -21.91 -31.92
C THR A 35 39.24 -22.02 -33.22
N GLY A 36 39.81 -23.19 -33.48
CA GLY A 36 40.49 -23.50 -34.74
C GLY A 36 41.21 -24.85 -34.68
N ASN A 37 41.58 -25.40 -35.85
CA ASN A 37 42.39 -26.61 -35.96
C ASN A 37 43.43 -26.45 -37.09
N PRO A 38 44.73 -26.24 -36.78
CA PRO A 38 45.35 -26.19 -35.46
C PRO A 38 44.83 -25.11 -34.52
N ILE A 39 45.03 -25.29 -33.21
CA ILE A 39 44.63 -24.32 -32.18
C ILE A 39 45.27 -22.96 -32.47
N PRO A 40 44.51 -21.85 -32.47
CA PRO A 40 45.07 -20.53 -32.77
C PRO A 40 46.12 -20.04 -31.75
N THR A 41 46.99 -19.16 -32.21
CA THR A 41 47.80 -18.26 -31.37
C THR A 41 47.24 -16.84 -31.43
N PHE A 42 47.43 -16.06 -30.37
CA PHE A 42 46.84 -14.73 -30.23
C PHE A 42 47.92 -13.65 -30.13
N ARG A 43 47.69 -12.50 -30.76
CA ARG A 43 48.51 -11.29 -30.59
C ARG A 43 47.63 -10.06 -30.44
N TRP A 44 48.05 -9.13 -29.59
CA TRP A 44 47.42 -7.84 -29.44
C TRP A 44 48.16 -6.76 -30.22
N VAL A 45 47.41 -5.75 -30.62
CA VAL A 45 47.90 -4.49 -31.17
C VAL A 45 47.29 -3.38 -30.32
N LYS A 46 48.12 -2.47 -29.81
CA LYS A 46 47.73 -1.27 -29.06
C LYS A 46 48.17 -0.04 -29.85
N ASP A 47 47.25 0.86 -30.14
CA ASP A 47 47.47 2.13 -30.86
C ASP A 47 48.15 1.98 -32.24
N GLY A 48 48.06 0.79 -32.83
CA GLY A 48 48.68 0.42 -34.11
C GLY A 48 49.99 -0.40 -33.99
N GLU A 49 50.61 -0.46 -32.81
CA GLU A 49 51.84 -1.22 -32.56
C GLU A 49 51.57 -2.55 -31.84
N THR A 50 52.43 -3.57 -32.01
CA THR A 50 52.25 -4.87 -31.37
C THR A 50 52.43 -4.79 -29.85
N PHE A 51 51.45 -5.27 -29.09
CA PHE A 51 51.41 -5.18 -27.62
C PHE A 51 51.50 -6.57 -26.97
N GLY A 52 52.35 -6.70 -25.95
CA GLY A 52 52.58 -7.96 -25.24
C GLY A 52 53.31 -9.03 -26.05
N ALA A 53 53.31 -10.26 -25.54
CA ALA A 53 53.85 -11.45 -26.20
C ALA A 53 52.76 -12.25 -26.93
N GLU A 54 53.15 -13.15 -27.85
CA GLU A 54 52.21 -14.07 -28.50
C GLU A 54 51.64 -15.08 -27.49
N LEU A 55 50.33 -15.01 -27.25
CA LEU A 55 49.60 -15.85 -26.29
C LEU A 55 49.13 -17.17 -26.95
N LYS A 56 48.99 -18.23 -26.15
CA LYS A 56 48.65 -19.59 -26.61
C LYS A 56 47.64 -20.23 -25.68
N GLY A 57 46.58 -20.80 -26.25
CA GLY A 57 45.48 -21.41 -25.52
C GLY A 57 44.34 -20.42 -25.21
N SER A 58 44.67 -19.28 -24.59
CA SER A 58 43.76 -18.15 -24.36
C SER A 58 44.39 -16.85 -24.88
N GLY A 59 43.56 -15.95 -25.41
CA GLY A 59 43.98 -14.65 -25.94
C GLY A 59 43.63 -13.45 -25.05
N THR A 60 42.81 -13.65 -24.00
CA THR A 60 42.39 -12.61 -23.07
C THR A 60 43.57 -11.86 -22.43
N LEU A 61 43.63 -10.54 -22.66
CA LEU A 61 44.60 -9.64 -22.03
C LEU A 61 44.10 -9.23 -20.63
N ARG A 62 45.04 -9.08 -19.69
CA ARG A 62 44.77 -8.71 -18.29
C ARG A 62 45.75 -7.64 -17.84
N ALA A 63 45.40 -6.90 -16.78
CA ALA A 63 46.36 -6.08 -16.04
C ALA A 63 47.49 -6.94 -15.46
N ASP A 64 48.71 -6.41 -15.44
CA ASP A 64 49.83 -6.94 -14.64
C ASP A 64 49.87 -6.17 -13.31
N GLU A 65 50.05 -6.88 -12.19
CA GLU A 65 50.09 -6.28 -10.84
C GLU A 65 51.30 -5.32 -10.67
N GLU A 66 52.35 -5.44 -11.49
CA GLU A 66 53.52 -4.57 -11.43
C GLU A 66 53.42 -3.28 -12.27
N GLU A 67 52.43 -3.13 -13.17
CA GLU A 67 52.27 -1.94 -14.02
C GLU A 67 51.13 -0.99 -13.58
N PRO A 68 51.34 0.34 -13.64
CA PRO A 68 50.32 1.31 -13.26
C PRO A 68 49.21 1.38 -14.33
N LEU A 69 47.95 1.19 -13.93
CA LEU A 69 46.75 1.15 -14.79
C LEU A 69 46.75 2.13 -16.00
N ASN A 70 47.22 3.36 -15.81
CA ASN A 70 47.38 4.38 -16.87
C ASN A 70 48.29 3.97 -18.05
N SER A 71 49.20 2.99 -17.92
CA SER A 71 50.01 2.49 -19.05
C SER A 71 49.19 1.70 -20.06
N TYR A 72 48.05 1.16 -19.61
CA TYR A 72 47.08 0.43 -20.44
C TYR A 72 46.07 1.34 -21.15
N GLU A 73 46.07 2.66 -20.92
CA GLU A 73 45.17 3.58 -21.65
C GLU A 73 45.53 3.60 -23.15
N GLY A 74 44.55 3.30 -24.03
CA GLY A 74 44.76 3.25 -25.49
C GLY A 74 43.81 2.30 -26.24
N SER A 75 44.10 2.11 -27.53
CA SER A 75 43.21 1.51 -28.52
C SER A 75 43.65 0.11 -28.92
N TYR A 76 42.90 -0.93 -28.53
CA TYR A 76 43.29 -2.34 -28.64
C TYR A 76 42.57 -3.09 -29.76
N ARG A 77 43.29 -3.95 -30.47
CA ARG A 77 42.74 -4.95 -31.41
C ARG A 77 43.45 -6.30 -31.25
N CYS A 78 42.69 -7.39 -31.18
CA CYS A 78 43.22 -8.74 -31.06
C CYS A 78 43.18 -9.48 -32.41
N TYR A 79 44.15 -10.37 -32.63
CA TYR A 79 44.26 -11.21 -33.83
C TYR A 79 44.50 -12.66 -33.42
N ALA A 80 43.66 -13.58 -33.89
CA ALA A 80 43.78 -15.02 -33.69
C ALA A 80 44.23 -15.72 -34.98
N SER A 81 45.35 -16.43 -34.95
CA SER A 81 46.05 -16.94 -36.15
C SER A 81 46.28 -18.45 -36.11
N ASN A 82 46.10 -19.15 -37.23
CA ASN A 82 46.57 -20.52 -37.41
C ASN A 82 47.03 -20.78 -38.86
N THR A 83 47.35 -22.04 -39.20
CA THR A 83 47.90 -22.41 -40.52
C THR A 83 46.95 -22.26 -41.71
N LEU A 84 45.70 -21.86 -41.49
CA LEU A 84 44.71 -21.58 -42.55
C LEU A 84 44.34 -20.09 -42.67
N GLY A 85 44.90 -19.23 -41.81
CA GLY A 85 44.66 -17.79 -41.85
C GLY A 85 44.57 -17.15 -40.47
N THR A 86 44.17 -15.87 -40.46
CA THR A 86 44.08 -15.04 -39.26
C THR A 86 42.76 -14.30 -39.22
N ALA A 87 42.02 -14.43 -38.13
CA ALA A 87 40.86 -13.59 -37.81
C ALA A 87 41.29 -12.39 -36.94
N MET A 88 40.56 -11.28 -37.02
CA MET A 88 40.78 -10.11 -36.14
C MET A 88 39.48 -9.58 -35.54
N THR A 89 39.57 -8.96 -34.36
CA THR A 89 38.46 -8.32 -33.67
C THR A 89 38.19 -6.91 -34.21
N GLN A 90 37.07 -6.33 -33.78
CA GLN A 90 36.90 -4.87 -33.79
C GLN A 90 37.89 -4.21 -32.82
N THR A 91 38.00 -2.88 -32.86
CA THR A 91 38.85 -2.10 -31.95
C THR A 91 38.09 -1.76 -30.67
N ALA A 92 38.70 -2.00 -29.51
CA ALA A 92 38.21 -1.65 -28.19
C ALA A 92 39.09 -0.56 -27.56
N LEU A 93 38.49 0.49 -27.00
CA LEU A 93 39.19 1.61 -26.36
C LEU A 93 39.20 1.43 -24.84
N LEU A 94 40.38 1.53 -24.21
CA LEU A 94 40.55 1.51 -22.76
C LEU A 94 40.95 2.90 -22.25
N ILE A 95 40.20 3.44 -21.28
CA ILE A 95 40.39 4.78 -20.69
C ILE A 95 40.57 4.65 -19.17
N THR A 96 41.36 5.53 -18.52
CA THR A 96 41.60 5.49 -17.07
C THR A 96 41.13 6.75 -16.33
N SER A 97 40.70 6.62 -15.07
CA SER A 97 40.15 7.74 -14.28
C SER A 97 40.46 7.66 -12.78
N GLN A 98 40.44 8.83 -12.09
CA GLN A 98 40.75 8.98 -10.66
C GLN A 98 39.65 9.75 -9.91
N PRO A 99 39.30 9.38 -8.66
CA PRO A 99 38.28 10.05 -7.86
C PRO A 99 38.80 11.30 -7.13
N VAL A 100 38.03 12.41 -7.18
CA VAL A 100 38.39 13.70 -6.55
C VAL A 100 37.78 13.87 -5.15
N LEU A 101 38.59 14.33 -4.19
CA LEU A 101 38.19 14.56 -2.79
C LEU A 101 38.08 16.05 -2.46
N LEU A 102 36.96 16.51 -1.88
CA LEU A 102 36.71 17.93 -1.60
C LEU A 102 36.18 18.24 -0.18
N LYS A 103 36.29 19.51 0.21
CA LYS A 103 36.05 20.01 1.58
C LYS A 103 34.70 20.72 1.70
N GLN A 104 34.06 20.57 2.85
CA GLN A 104 32.80 21.24 3.19
C GLN A 104 32.94 22.77 3.28
N GLN A 105 31.99 23.51 2.72
CA GLN A 105 31.86 24.96 2.90
C GLN A 105 30.38 25.38 2.80
N LYS A 106 29.90 26.19 3.75
CA LYS A 106 28.51 26.70 3.77
C LYS A 106 28.40 27.97 2.94
N ILE A 107 27.31 28.10 2.17
CA ILE A 107 27.10 29.20 1.21
C ILE A 107 25.85 29.98 1.61
N TYR A 108 25.92 31.32 1.60
CA TYR A 108 24.80 32.20 1.95
C TYR A 108 24.31 32.98 0.72
N LYS A 109 22.99 33.08 0.55
CA LYS A 109 22.30 33.78 -0.54
C LYS A 109 21.13 34.60 0.02
N THR A 110 20.87 35.76 -0.56
CA THR A 110 19.77 36.65 -0.15
C THR A 110 19.14 37.31 -1.37
N ALA A 111 17.81 37.35 -1.43
CA ALA A 111 17.07 38.02 -2.49
C ALA A 111 15.69 38.51 -2.01
N TYR A 112 14.99 39.27 -2.85
CA TYR A 112 13.66 39.79 -2.58
C TYR A 112 12.56 38.88 -3.15
N GLU A 113 11.41 38.87 -2.48
CA GLU A 113 10.18 38.21 -2.91
C GLU A 113 9.76 38.64 -4.34
N GLY A 114 9.24 37.70 -5.13
CA GLY A 114 8.89 37.91 -6.52
C GLY A 114 10.08 38.05 -7.50
N ASN A 115 11.33 37.86 -7.06
CA ASN A 115 12.49 37.70 -7.95
C ASN A 115 12.82 36.22 -8.17
N SER A 116 13.48 35.88 -9.27
CA SER A 116 14.02 34.54 -9.52
C SER A 116 15.31 34.26 -8.74
N MET A 117 15.55 33.00 -8.39
CA MET A 117 16.78 32.53 -7.75
C MET A 117 17.33 31.28 -8.46
N ILE A 118 18.65 31.08 -8.36
CA ILE A 118 19.32 29.84 -8.75
C ILE A 118 20.31 29.49 -7.62
N LEU A 119 20.15 28.31 -7.02
CA LEU A 119 21.12 27.76 -6.09
C LEU A 119 21.99 26.74 -6.85
N SER A 120 23.27 27.07 -7.02
CA SER A 120 24.24 26.17 -7.64
C SER A 120 24.73 25.13 -6.65
N CYS A 121 24.87 23.89 -7.11
CA CYS A 121 25.74 22.91 -6.47
C CYS A 121 27.10 22.92 -7.17
N ASN A 122 28.17 22.72 -6.39
CA ASN A 122 29.53 22.56 -6.89
C ASN A 122 30.04 21.18 -6.45
N PRO A 123 29.63 20.07 -7.10
CA PRO A 123 30.16 18.75 -6.82
C PRO A 123 31.63 18.64 -7.28
N PRO A 124 32.37 17.60 -6.85
CA PRO A 124 33.68 17.29 -7.43
C PRO A 124 33.63 17.07 -8.95
N GLU A 125 34.66 17.57 -9.63
CA GLU A 125 34.95 17.19 -11.01
C GLU A 125 35.22 15.68 -11.10
N SER A 126 34.68 15.03 -12.12
CA SER A 126 34.69 13.58 -12.32
C SER A 126 34.53 13.27 -13.81
N SER A 127 35.00 12.10 -14.25
CA SER A 127 34.77 11.60 -15.61
C SER A 127 33.31 11.22 -15.88
N THR A 128 32.48 11.08 -14.84
CA THR A 128 31.03 10.90 -14.95
C THR A 128 30.28 12.06 -14.30
N LEU A 129 29.27 12.60 -14.98
CA LEU A 129 28.38 13.62 -14.39
C LEU A 129 27.55 12.97 -13.27
N PRO A 130 27.54 13.54 -12.05
CA PRO A 130 26.71 13.03 -10.97
C PRO A 130 25.25 13.44 -11.17
N HIS A 131 24.32 12.53 -10.85
CA HIS A 131 22.92 12.90 -10.67
C HIS A 131 22.80 13.74 -9.39
N ILE A 132 22.31 14.98 -9.51
CA ILE A 132 22.24 15.92 -8.39
C ILE A 132 20.83 15.94 -7.77
N HIS A 133 20.77 15.68 -6.47
CA HIS A 133 19.55 15.72 -5.67
C HIS A 133 19.61 16.90 -4.69
N TRP A 134 18.55 17.72 -4.66
CA TRP A 134 18.40 18.75 -3.63
C TRP A 134 17.49 18.26 -2.51
N MET A 135 17.98 18.37 -1.28
CA MET A 135 17.35 17.88 -0.06
C MET A 135 17.40 18.97 1.02
N ASP A 136 16.82 18.69 2.19
CA ASP A 136 16.99 19.49 3.39
C ASP A 136 17.76 18.76 4.51
N LYS A 137 17.98 19.45 5.65
CA LYS A 137 18.67 18.90 6.85
C LYS A 137 18.06 17.62 7.42
N LYS A 138 16.84 17.23 7.01
CA LYS A 138 16.16 16.00 7.43
C LYS A 138 16.23 14.91 6.35
N MET A 139 17.08 15.09 5.33
CA MET A 139 17.19 14.22 4.15
C MET A 139 15.89 14.14 3.33
N VAL A 140 15.00 15.14 3.44
CA VAL A 140 13.77 15.21 2.64
C VAL A 140 14.07 15.96 1.35
N HIS A 141 13.76 15.36 0.19
CA HIS A 141 13.93 16.02 -1.10
C HIS A 141 13.13 17.34 -1.17
N ILE A 142 13.73 18.38 -1.76
CA ILE A 142 13.04 19.65 -1.97
C ILE A 142 11.89 19.44 -2.95
N LYS A 143 10.66 19.70 -2.49
CA LYS A 143 9.45 19.48 -3.29
C LYS A 143 9.46 20.35 -4.55
N GLN A 144 9.52 19.69 -5.70
CA GLN A 144 9.50 20.34 -7.01
C GLN A 144 8.08 20.79 -7.41
N SER A 145 7.99 21.72 -8.36
CA SER A 145 6.77 22.37 -8.85
C SER A 145 7.07 23.18 -10.13
N ASP A 146 6.04 23.67 -10.81
CA ASP A 146 6.15 24.66 -11.90
C ASP A 146 6.97 25.93 -11.52
N ARG A 147 7.07 26.24 -10.23
CA ARG A 147 7.80 27.40 -9.70
C ARG A 147 9.23 27.07 -9.25
N VAL A 148 9.52 25.82 -8.88
CA VAL A 148 10.77 25.40 -8.21
C VAL A 148 11.19 24.01 -8.69
N MET A 149 12.39 23.87 -9.27
CA MET A 149 12.86 22.64 -9.90
C MET A 149 14.37 22.52 -9.94
N VAL A 150 14.88 21.30 -10.06
CA VAL A 150 16.26 20.99 -10.42
C VAL A 150 16.36 20.95 -11.94
N GLY A 151 17.37 21.60 -12.52
CA GLY A 151 17.67 21.53 -13.95
C GLY A 151 18.62 20.40 -14.32
N LEU A 152 18.84 20.16 -15.62
CA LEU A 152 19.79 19.14 -16.13
C LEU A 152 21.24 19.40 -15.68
N ASP A 153 21.56 20.66 -15.38
CA ASP A 153 22.85 21.07 -14.81
C ASP A 153 22.94 20.90 -13.28
N GLY A 154 21.93 20.28 -12.68
CA GLY A 154 21.83 19.98 -11.25
C GLY A 154 21.64 21.18 -10.33
N LYS A 155 21.38 22.38 -10.86
CA LYS A 155 21.09 23.57 -10.03
C LYS A 155 19.60 23.63 -9.66
N LEU A 156 19.29 24.20 -8.49
CA LEU A 156 17.90 24.40 -8.04
C LEU A 156 17.42 25.81 -8.44
N TYR A 157 16.49 25.85 -9.39
CA TYR A 157 15.91 27.06 -9.97
C TYR A 157 14.59 27.44 -9.28
N PHE A 158 14.37 28.76 -9.12
CA PHE A 158 13.12 29.36 -8.67
C PHE A 158 12.66 30.37 -9.71
N SER A 159 11.55 30.10 -10.41
CA SER A 159 10.96 31.01 -11.40
C SER A 159 10.53 32.35 -10.80
N ASN A 160 10.07 32.31 -9.53
CA ASN A 160 9.87 33.45 -8.63
C ASN A 160 9.94 32.95 -7.17
N LEU A 161 10.54 33.73 -6.28
CA LEU A 161 10.63 33.48 -4.84
C LEU A 161 9.36 33.93 -4.11
N ILE A 162 9.00 33.18 -3.07
CA ILE A 162 8.00 33.54 -2.06
C ILE A 162 8.63 33.48 -0.65
N LYS A 163 8.04 34.17 0.33
CA LYS A 163 8.54 34.27 1.70
C LYS A 163 8.88 32.92 2.36
N SER A 164 8.17 31.84 2.02
CA SER A 164 8.40 30.49 2.56
C SER A 164 9.58 29.73 1.95
N ASP A 165 10.22 30.24 0.88
CA ASP A 165 11.47 29.66 0.35
C ASP A 165 12.69 30.03 1.22
N SER A 166 12.51 30.90 2.23
CA SER A 166 13.55 31.36 3.13
C SER A 166 13.92 30.28 4.16
N ARG A 167 15.05 29.59 3.96
CA ARG A 167 15.51 28.48 4.82
C ARG A 167 17.03 28.33 4.83
N ASP A 168 17.57 27.68 5.86
CA ASP A 168 18.99 27.70 6.21
C ASP A 168 19.71 26.35 5.93
N ASP A 169 19.10 25.53 5.08
CA ASP A 169 19.29 24.07 5.04
C ASP A 169 19.11 23.42 3.65
N TYR A 170 19.22 24.16 2.53
CA TYR A 170 19.24 23.51 1.21
C TYR A 170 20.55 22.73 1.03
N ILE A 171 20.48 21.40 1.04
CA ILE A 171 21.63 20.50 0.85
C ILE A 171 21.62 19.96 -0.57
N CYS A 172 22.76 20.02 -1.25
CA CYS A 172 23.01 19.26 -2.48
C CYS A 172 23.64 17.91 -2.15
N ASN A 173 23.17 16.85 -2.79
CA ASN A 173 23.79 15.53 -2.79
C ASN A 173 24.09 15.11 -4.24
N ALA A 174 25.28 14.56 -4.49
CA ALA A 174 25.79 14.26 -5.82
C ALA A 174 26.07 12.74 -5.93
N GLN A 175 25.32 12.06 -6.80
CA GLN A 175 25.34 10.61 -6.94
C GLN A 175 25.99 10.21 -8.27
N TYR A 176 27.17 9.60 -8.21
CA TYR A 176 27.87 9.10 -9.38
C TYR A 176 27.37 7.70 -9.78
N ALA A 177 27.56 7.33 -11.05
CA ALA A 177 27.31 5.97 -11.53
C ALA A 177 28.34 4.99 -10.93
N ALA A 178 27.91 3.74 -10.68
CA ALA A 178 28.48 2.82 -9.68
C ALA A 178 28.37 3.37 -8.24
N ALA A 179 27.78 2.58 -7.33
CA ALA A 179 27.22 3.08 -6.07
C ALA A 179 28.26 3.46 -4.99
N ARG A 180 28.91 4.62 -5.14
CA ARG A 180 29.75 5.25 -4.11
C ARG A 180 29.29 6.69 -3.84
N THR A 181 28.42 6.88 -2.84
CA THR A 181 27.95 8.20 -2.40
C THR A 181 29.05 8.95 -1.66
N ILE A 182 29.71 9.90 -2.32
CA ILE A 182 30.53 10.92 -1.65
C ILE A 182 29.60 12.05 -1.24
N LEU A 183 29.51 12.34 0.08
CA LEU A 183 28.63 13.37 0.63
C LEU A 183 29.36 14.71 0.83
N PRO A 184 29.25 15.69 -0.09
CA PRO A 184 29.56 17.07 0.23
C PRO A 184 28.45 17.65 1.12
N GLU A 185 28.70 17.84 2.42
CA GLU A 185 27.74 18.53 3.32
C GLU A 185 27.71 20.06 3.09
N THR A 186 27.57 20.48 1.84
CA THR A 186 27.54 21.88 1.41
C THR A 186 26.13 22.47 1.51
N ALA A 187 25.70 22.76 2.74
CA ALA A 187 24.44 23.47 2.98
C ALA A 187 24.47 24.91 2.42
N VAL A 188 23.41 25.26 1.70
CA VAL A 188 23.14 26.59 1.15
C VAL A 188 21.99 27.24 1.94
N ASN A 189 22.25 28.43 2.47
CA ASN A 189 21.30 29.20 3.26
C ASN A 189 20.71 30.30 2.37
N LEU A 190 19.38 30.33 2.18
CA LEU A 190 18.66 31.31 1.38
C LEU A 190 17.74 32.16 2.27
N THR A 191 17.95 33.48 2.28
CA THR A 191 17.09 34.43 2.97
C THR A 191 16.23 35.21 1.96
N VAL A 192 14.90 35.16 2.11
CA VAL A 192 13.96 35.94 1.27
C VAL A 192 13.48 37.19 2.01
N MET A 193 13.81 38.36 1.48
CA MET A 193 13.33 39.65 1.98
C MET A 193 11.94 39.99 1.39
N PRO A 194 11.03 40.62 2.14
CA PRO A 194 9.79 41.17 1.58
C PRO A 194 10.07 42.22 0.50
N SER A 195 9.28 42.22 -0.57
CA SER A 195 9.36 43.22 -1.64
C SER A 195 8.14 44.15 -1.60
N ASN A 196 8.37 45.46 -1.72
CA ASN A 196 7.30 46.43 -2.02
C ASN A 196 6.97 46.46 -3.53
N ASP A 197 7.78 45.83 -4.37
CA ASP A 197 7.61 45.72 -5.81
C ASP A 197 7.21 44.28 -6.17
N VAL A 198 5.89 44.04 -6.14
CA VAL A 198 5.24 42.77 -6.51
C VAL A 198 4.41 42.96 -7.79
N HIS A 199 4.82 43.88 -8.66
CA HIS A 199 4.21 44.04 -9.98
C HIS A 199 4.51 42.81 -10.86
N GLY A 200 3.60 42.52 -11.79
CA GLY A 200 3.73 41.37 -12.68
C GLY A 200 4.94 41.46 -13.60
N LYS A 201 5.76 40.41 -13.59
CA LYS A 201 7.00 40.31 -14.37
C LYS A 201 6.74 39.37 -15.55
N LYS A 202 6.82 39.91 -16.76
CA LYS A 202 6.69 39.15 -18.01
C LYS A 202 7.72 38.00 -18.06
N PRO A 203 7.47 36.93 -18.83
CA PRO A 203 8.37 35.79 -18.89
C PRO A 203 9.69 36.17 -19.54
N HIS A 204 10.76 35.61 -18.99
CA HIS A 204 12.08 35.57 -19.60
C HIS A 204 12.68 34.21 -19.30
N LEU A 205 13.46 33.63 -20.20
CA LEU A 205 14.22 32.43 -19.86
C LEU A 205 15.31 32.80 -18.83
N LEU A 206 15.42 32.01 -17.76
CA LEU A 206 16.58 31.99 -16.87
C LEU A 206 17.75 31.28 -17.56
N HIS A 207 17.39 30.14 -18.14
CA HIS A 207 18.25 29.26 -18.90
C HIS A 207 17.37 28.67 -20.00
N PRO A 208 17.50 29.08 -21.27
CA PRO A 208 17.51 28.07 -22.30
C PRO A 208 18.79 27.25 -22.07
N SER A 209 18.70 25.93 -22.00
CA SER A 209 19.92 25.10 -21.87
C SER A 209 20.62 24.92 -23.23
N GLY A 210 20.87 26.06 -23.88
CA GLY A 210 21.54 26.23 -25.17
C GLY A 210 23.05 26.41 -25.03
N SER A 211 23.70 25.58 -24.21
CA SER A 211 25.16 25.37 -24.28
C SER A 211 25.52 24.50 -25.49
N HIS A 212 24.57 23.69 -25.97
CA HIS A 212 24.76 22.67 -27.01
C HIS A 212 23.66 22.72 -28.07
N THR A 213 23.40 23.89 -28.66
CA THR A 213 22.62 24.00 -29.91
C THR A 213 23.59 24.21 -31.09
N PRO A 214 23.65 23.31 -32.10
CA PRO A 214 22.80 22.13 -32.29
C PRO A 214 23.10 20.99 -31.30
N VAL A 215 22.02 20.32 -30.86
CA VAL A 215 22.06 19.13 -30.02
C VAL A 215 22.35 17.94 -30.92
N LEU A 216 23.62 17.57 -31.01
CA LEU A 216 24.05 16.37 -31.73
C LEU A 216 23.86 15.14 -30.83
N SER A 217 23.17 14.12 -31.34
CA SER A 217 23.06 12.81 -30.68
C SER A 217 23.19 11.65 -31.67
N LEU A 218 23.43 10.46 -31.14
CA LEU A 218 23.48 9.22 -31.90
C LEU A 218 22.12 8.50 -31.87
N LYS A 219 21.71 7.95 -33.01
CA LYS A 219 20.54 7.08 -33.16
C LYS A 219 20.50 6.04 -32.03
N GLY A 220 19.35 5.94 -31.36
CA GLY A 220 19.15 5.03 -30.22
C GLY A 220 19.63 5.52 -28.85
N HIS A 221 20.23 6.72 -28.75
CA HIS A 221 20.61 7.33 -27.47
C HIS A 221 19.49 8.24 -26.93
N SER A 222 19.46 8.45 -25.62
CA SER A 222 18.52 9.38 -25.01
C SER A 222 18.97 10.85 -25.12
N VAL A 223 18.01 11.77 -25.20
CA VAL A 223 18.24 13.21 -25.37
C VAL A 223 17.20 13.99 -24.55
N THR A 224 17.60 15.11 -23.93
CA THR A 224 16.65 16.00 -23.25
C THR A 224 16.89 17.45 -23.66
N LEU A 225 15.84 18.13 -24.11
CA LEU A 225 15.85 19.59 -24.33
C LEU A 225 15.25 20.29 -23.12
N GLU A 226 15.86 21.37 -22.63
CA GLU A 226 15.45 22.04 -21.38
C GLU A 226 15.22 23.55 -21.55
N CYS A 227 14.09 24.02 -21.01
CA CYS A 227 13.62 25.40 -21.11
C CYS A 227 13.08 25.93 -19.77
N ILE A 228 13.90 26.69 -19.03
CA ILE A 228 13.57 27.17 -17.67
C ILE A 228 13.22 28.68 -17.68
N PRO A 229 11.95 29.07 -17.49
CA PRO A 229 11.55 30.48 -17.38
C PRO A 229 11.57 31.05 -15.94
N LYS A 230 11.80 32.36 -15.85
CA LYS A 230 11.39 33.25 -14.74
C LYS A 230 10.20 34.11 -15.14
N GLY A 231 9.40 34.49 -14.16
CA GLY A 231 8.28 35.41 -14.33
C GLY A 231 7.37 35.41 -13.11
N LEU A 232 6.51 36.43 -13.00
CA LEU A 232 5.52 36.56 -11.93
C LEU A 232 4.19 37.05 -12.56
N PRO A 233 3.11 36.25 -12.61
CA PRO A 233 2.99 34.86 -12.14
C PRO A 233 3.96 33.88 -12.81
N THR A 234 4.13 32.70 -12.23
CA THR A 234 4.95 31.60 -12.78
C THR A 234 4.59 31.31 -14.25
N PRO A 235 5.55 31.34 -15.19
CA PRO A 235 5.25 31.03 -16.58
C PRO A 235 5.02 29.54 -16.84
N LYS A 236 4.06 29.23 -17.71
CA LYS A 236 3.92 27.90 -18.33
C LYS A 236 4.87 27.78 -19.53
N VAL A 237 5.18 26.56 -19.94
CA VAL A 237 5.97 26.25 -21.13
C VAL A 237 5.13 25.42 -22.10
N GLU A 238 5.30 25.68 -23.40
CA GLU A 238 4.79 24.87 -24.52
C GLU A 238 5.98 24.53 -25.43
N TRP A 239 6.00 23.32 -26.00
CA TRP A 239 7.00 22.89 -26.97
C TRP A 239 6.39 22.73 -28.37
N LYS A 240 7.19 22.97 -29.41
CA LYS A 240 6.73 22.87 -30.81
C LYS A 240 7.86 22.42 -31.77
N LYS A 241 7.70 21.31 -32.51
CA LYS A 241 8.55 21.05 -33.70
C LYS A 241 8.17 22.00 -34.84
N MET A 242 9.14 22.70 -35.43
CA MET A 242 8.89 23.86 -36.30
C MET A 242 8.34 23.51 -37.68
N ASP A 243 8.57 22.28 -38.15
CA ASP A 243 7.92 21.67 -39.32
C ASP A 243 6.40 21.45 -39.15
N GLY A 244 5.88 21.60 -37.92
CA GLY A 244 4.47 21.41 -37.57
C GLY A 244 4.10 19.98 -37.22
N SER A 245 5.05 19.03 -37.25
CA SER A 245 4.84 17.60 -37.05
C SER A 245 5.11 17.13 -35.62
N LEU A 246 4.62 17.86 -34.61
CA LEU A 246 4.38 17.26 -33.28
C LEU A 246 3.22 16.27 -33.36
N HIS A 247 3.52 15.06 -33.81
CA HIS A 247 2.75 13.89 -33.40
C HIS A 247 3.08 13.55 -31.93
N GLU A 248 2.20 12.78 -31.29
CA GLU A 248 2.26 12.35 -29.88
C GLU A 248 3.43 11.39 -29.58
N THR A 249 4.47 11.32 -30.43
CA THR A 249 5.45 10.23 -30.47
C THR A 249 6.90 10.65 -30.73
N SER A 250 7.25 11.95 -30.72
CA SER A 250 8.65 12.37 -30.86
C SER A 250 9.37 12.52 -29.52
N GLY A 251 8.72 13.06 -28.48
CA GLY A 251 9.30 13.09 -27.14
C GLY A 251 8.28 13.32 -26.03
N GLU A 252 8.60 12.84 -24.82
CA GLU A 252 7.77 12.98 -23.62
C GLU A 252 8.03 14.33 -22.92
N LEU A 253 7.00 14.88 -22.27
CA LEU A 253 7.09 16.12 -21.49
C LEU A 253 7.27 15.80 -20.01
N ASP A 254 8.38 16.26 -19.43
CA ASP A 254 8.72 16.06 -18.01
C ASP A 254 9.10 17.38 -17.31
N ASN A 255 9.28 17.32 -15.98
CA ASN A 255 9.67 18.41 -15.09
C ASN A 255 8.75 19.65 -15.23
N TYR A 256 7.45 19.40 -15.24
CA TYR A 256 6.38 20.40 -15.39
C TYR A 256 6.45 21.15 -16.74
N ASP A 257 6.42 20.37 -17.83
CA ASP A 257 6.45 20.80 -19.24
C ASP A 257 7.76 21.49 -19.69
N ARG A 258 8.85 21.33 -18.92
CA ARG A 258 10.12 22.09 -19.12
C ARG A 258 11.25 21.27 -19.69
N TRP A 259 11.11 19.95 -19.66
CA TRP A 259 11.94 19.02 -20.40
C TRP A 259 11.12 18.39 -21.52
N LEU A 260 11.71 18.29 -22.72
CA LEU A 260 11.26 17.40 -23.79
C LEU A 260 12.29 16.28 -23.90
N HIS A 261 11.91 15.07 -23.49
CA HIS A 261 12.79 13.90 -23.42
C HIS A 261 12.54 12.93 -24.57
N PHE A 262 13.60 12.29 -25.03
CA PHE A 262 13.62 11.24 -26.04
C PHE A 262 14.40 10.07 -25.43
N ASP A 263 13.79 8.91 -25.19
CA ASP A 263 14.53 7.74 -24.64
C ASP A 263 15.53 7.15 -25.64
N SER A 264 15.17 7.17 -26.93
CA SER A 264 15.93 6.58 -28.03
C SER A 264 15.67 7.38 -29.31
N ILE A 265 16.50 8.38 -29.58
CA ILE A 265 16.29 9.31 -30.69
C ILE A 265 16.43 8.62 -32.07
N SER A 266 15.58 9.00 -33.03
CA SER A 266 15.57 8.46 -34.40
C SER A 266 15.86 9.53 -35.45
N GLU A 267 16.17 9.10 -36.68
CA GLU A 267 16.41 10.01 -37.82
C GLU A 267 15.19 10.90 -38.18
N ASN A 268 13.98 10.59 -37.68
CA ASN A 268 12.79 11.43 -37.86
C ASN A 268 12.70 12.60 -36.87
N ASP A 269 13.48 12.52 -35.79
CA ASP A 269 13.52 13.49 -34.69
C ASP A 269 14.57 14.59 -34.92
N ASP A 270 15.34 14.48 -36.01
CA ASP A 270 16.13 15.58 -36.56
C ASP A 270 15.23 16.78 -36.93
N GLY A 271 15.69 18.00 -36.64
CA GLY A 271 14.98 19.23 -36.99
C GLY A 271 15.03 20.34 -35.94
N GLU A 272 14.21 21.37 -36.12
CA GLU A 272 14.13 22.52 -35.22
C GLU A 272 12.92 22.43 -34.27
N TYR A 273 13.15 22.69 -32.97
CA TYR A 273 12.16 22.66 -31.90
C TYR A 273 12.15 24.03 -31.18
N GLU A 274 10.98 24.65 -31.02
CA GLU A 274 10.80 25.88 -30.24
C GLU A 274 10.21 25.54 -28.85
N CYS A 275 10.79 26.10 -27.78
CA CYS A 275 10.09 26.22 -26.50
C CYS A 275 9.52 27.64 -26.34
N LYS A 276 8.31 27.74 -25.79
CA LYS A 276 7.55 28.98 -25.61
C LYS A 276 7.08 29.11 -24.17
N ALA A 277 7.64 30.08 -23.44
CA ALA A 277 7.26 30.35 -22.05
C ALA A 277 6.34 31.57 -21.94
N PHE A 278 5.17 31.44 -21.31
CA PHE A 278 4.13 32.47 -21.26
C PHE A 278 3.47 32.66 -19.88
N ASN A 279 3.03 33.88 -19.57
CA ASN A 279 2.18 34.21 -18.42
C ASN A 279 1.22 35.37 -18.78
N SER A 280 0.44 35.87 -17.81
CA SER A 280 -0.53 36.96 -18.01
C SER A 280 0.07 38.31 -18.44
N HIS A 281 1.40 38.46 -18.45
CA HIS A 281 2.13 39.68 -18.78
C HIS A 281 2.99 39.54 -20.06
N GLY A 282 2.89 38.42 -20.79
CA GLY A 282 3.53 38.24 -22.09
C GLY A 282 4.07 36.82 -22.32
N PHE A 283 4.95 36.68 -23.31
CA PHE A 283 5.65 35.42 -23.62
C PHE A 283 7.08 35.68 -24.12
N THR A 284 7.86 34.61 -24.18
CA THR A 284 9.20 34.52 -24.77
C THR A 284 9.37 33.15 -25.43
N THR A 285 10.19 33.04 -26.48
CA THR A 285 10.50 31.74 -27.11
C THR A 285 12.00 31.53 -27.29
N HIS A 286 12.41 30.29 -27.61
CA HIS A 286 13.77 29.91 -27.98
C HIS A 286 13.77 28.64 -28.85
N SER A 287 14.56 28.63 -29.92
CA SER A 287 14.74 27.47 -30.80
C SER A 287 15.97 26.63 -30.44
N PHE A 288 15.81 25.32 -30.54
CA PHE A 288 16.85 24.30 -30.50
C PHE A 288 16.90 23.63 -31.88
N THR A 289 18.09 23.31 -32.38
CA THR A 289 18.27 22.40 -33.52
C THR A 289 18.75 21.08 -32.97
N VAL A 290 18.09 19.98 -33.32
CA VAL A 290 18.47 18.62 -32.97
C VAL A 290 18.99 17.94 -34.24
N THR A 291 20.13 17.26 -34.14
CA THR A 291 20.78 16.59 -35.27
C THR A 291 21.12 15.16 -34.90
N VAL A 292 20.74 14.20 -35.75
CA VAL A 292 20.86 12.77 -35.46
C VAL A 292 21.86 12.10 -36.39
N GLU A 293 22.94 11.60 -35.79
CA GLU A 293 23.98 10.83 -36.49
C GLU A 293 23.93 9.35 -36.08
N ALA A 294 24.71 8.48 -36.73
CA ALA A 294 24.65 7.04 -36.50
C ALA A 294 26.02 6.37 -36.75
N ALA A 295 26.42 5.47 -35.84
CA ALA A 295 27.52 4.55 -36.05
C ALA A 295 27.22 3.57 -37.22
N PRO A 296 28.22 2.86 -37.78
CA PRO A 296 28.01 1.95 -38.89
C PRO A 296 27.15 0.74 -38.50
N TYR A 297 26.28 0.27 -39.39
CA TYR A 297 25.50 -0.96 -39.24
C TYR A 297 25.41 -1.75 -40.56
N TRP A 298 25.29 -3.08 -40.48
CA TRP A 298 25.27 -3.94 -41.67
C TRP A 298 23.94 -3.86 -42.44
N VAL A 299 24.05 -3.88 -43.77
CA VAL A 299 22.94 -4.06 -44.73
C VAL A 299 23.09 -5.38 -45.49
N LYS A 300 24.33 -5.81 -45.76
CA LYS A 300 24.62 -7.14 -46.31
C LYS A 300 25.99 -7.66 -45.88
N GLU A 301 26.02 -8.91 -45.44
CA GLU A 301 27.21 -9.58 -44.89
C GLU A 301 27.84 -10.60 -45.87
N PRO A 302 29.19 -10.70 -45.92
CA PRO A 302 29.90 -11.67 -46.75
C PRO A 302 29.97 -13.09 -46.16
N GLN A 303 29.60 -14.10 -46.97
CA GLN A 303 29.48 -15.50 -46.56
C GLN A 303 30.69 -16.37 -46.95
N SER A 304 31.06 -17.32 -46.07
CA SER A 304 32.16 -18.26 -46.27
C SER A 304 31.78 -19.38 -47.25
N LEU A 305 32.59 -19.64 -48.27
CA LEU A 305 32.23 -20.50 -49.41
C LEU A 305 33.42 -21.32 -49.97
N LEU A 306 33.07 -22.44 -50.60
CA LEU A 306 33.99 -23.36 -51.30
C LEU A 306 33.99 -23.08 -52.80
N TYR A 307 35.18 -23.08 -53.41
CA TYR A 307 35.37 -22.84 -54.85
C TYR A 307 36.36 -23.84 -55.48
N ALA A 308 36.26 -24.01 -56.79
CA ALA A 308 37.22 -24.75 -57.61
C ALA A 308 38.29 -23.81 -58.21
N PRO A 309 39.49 -24.32 -58.55
CA PRO A 309 40.49 -23.55 -59.28
C PRO A 309 39.94 -23.01 -60.61
N GLY A 310 40.25 -21.75 -60.93
CA GLY A 310 39.79 -21.05 -62.15
C GLY A 310 38.37 -20.47 -62.09
N GLU A 311 37.64 -20.63 -60.98
CA GLU A 311 36.33 -19.96 -60.80
C GLU A 311 36.48 -18.45 -60.54
N THR A 312 35.35 -17.76 -60.37
CA THR A 312 35.32 -16.34 -59.97
C THR A 312 34.52 -16.17 -58.68
N VAL A 313 35.20 -15.70 -57.64
CA VAL A 313 34.67 -15.40 -56.32
C VAL A 313 34.03 -14.02 -56.29
N ARG A 314 32.96 -13.88 -55.52
CA ARG A 314 32.27 -12.63 -55.21
C ARG A 314 31.88 -12.63 -53.73
N LEU A 315 32.41 -11.69 -52.96
CA LEU A 315 32.02 -11.44 -51.57
C LEU A 315 31.33 -10.07 -51.50
N ASP A 316 30.02 -10.06 -51.27
CA ASP A 316 29.25 -8.82 -51.07
C ASP A 316 29.38 -8.35 -49.61
N CYS A 317 29.73 -7.07 -49.40
CA CYS A 317 29.67 -6.43 -48.09
C CYS A 317 29.08 -5.02 -48.24
N GLN A 318 28.07 -4.68 -47.42
CA GLN A 318 27.38 -3.38 -47.47
C GLN A 318 26.97 -2.93 -46.06
N ALA A 319 27.19 -1.65 -45.76
CA ALA A 319 26.90 -1.03 -44.47
C ALA A 319 26.40 0.42 -44.65
N GLU A 320 25.58 0.88 -43.73
CA GLU A 320 25.04 2.24 -43.66
C GLU A 320 25.37 2.91 -42.31
N GLY A 321 25.12 4.21 -42.20
CA GLY A 321 25.50 5.05 -41.05
C GLY A 321 25.53 6.53 -41.42
N ILE A 322 25.63 7.41 -40.43
CA ILE A 322 25.61 8.87 -40.61
C ILE A 322 26.75 9.49 -39.79
N PRO A 323 27.83 10.02 -40.42
CA PRO A 323 28.11 10.02 -41.86
C PRO A 323 28.27 8.61 -42.46
N THR A 324 28.07 8.50 -43.77
CA THR A 324 28.16 7.22 -44.51
C THR A 324 29.50 6.52 -44.24
N PRO A 325 29.51 5.23 -43.85
CA PRO A 325 30.74 4.54 -43.52
C PRO A 325 31.61 4.25 -44.74
N THR A 326 32.91 4.28 -44.54
CA THR A 326 33.90 3.81 -45.51
C THR A 326 34.10 2.31 -45.33
N ILE A 327 33.92 1.53 -46.39
CA ILE A 327 34.12 0.07 -46.39
C ILE A 327 35.52 -0.26 -46.89
N THR A 328 36.27 -1.05 -46.12
CA THR A 328 37.59 -1.57 -46.47
C THR A 328 37.62 -3.09 -46.39
N TRP A 329 38.57 -3.69 -47.12
CA TRP A 329 38.78 -5.15 -47.14
C TRP A 329 40.22 -5.49 -46.73
N SER A 330 40.36 -6.56 -45.95
CA SER A 330 41.65 -7.16 -45.57
C SER A 330 41.66 -8.67 -45.82
N ILE A 331 42.86 -9.26 -45.83
CA ILE A 331 43.12 -10.70 -45.95
C ILE A 331 44.08 -11.08 -44.82
N ASN A 332 43.71 -12.06 -44.00
CA ASN A 332 44.42 -12.49 -42.79
C ASN A 332 44.80 -11.31 -41.87
N GLY A 333 43.95 -10.29 -41.80
CA GLY A 333 44.17 -9.07 -41.01
C GLY A 333 45.14 -8.04 -41.62
N GLN A 334 45.56 -8.20 -42.88
CA GLN A 334 46.33 -7.22 -43.66
C GLN A 334 45.44 -6.54 -44.70
N LEU A 335 45.45 -5.20 -44.73
CA LEU A 335 44.65 -4.39 -45.67
C LEU A 335 45.00 -4.68 -47.14
N ILE A 336 43.98 -4.87 -48.00
CA ILE A 336 44.17 -4.98 -49.45
C ILE A 336 44.45 -3.58 -50.02
N THR A 337 45.54 -3.42 -50.76
CA THR A 337 45.76 -2.23 -51.60
C THR A 337 45.41 -2.53 -53.06
N VAL A 338 45.11 -1.47 -53.83
CA VAL A 338 44.53 -1.61 -55.19
C VAL A 338 45.53 -2.17 -56.21
N ASP A 339 46.82 -2.15 -55.90
CA ASP A 339 47.91 -2.59 -56.80
C ASP A 339 48.46 -3.99 -56.48
N ASP A 340 47.95 -4.69 -55.45
CA ASP A 340 48.53 -5.96 -54.95
C ASP A 340 48.30 -7.20 -55.86
N ASP A 341 47.15 -7.31 -56.54
CA ASP A 341 46.80 -8.45 -57.40
C ASP A 341 45.78 -8.04 -58.49
N PRO A 342 46.13 -8.10 -59.78
CA PRO A 342 45.24 -7.69 -60.88
C PRO A 342 44.01 -8.59 -61.09
N ARG A 343 43.93 -9.75 -60.42
CA ARG A 343 42.74 -10.61 -60.41
C ARG A 343 41.67 -10.12 -59.44
N ARG A 344 42.04 -9.27 -58.47
CA ARG A 344 41.19 -8.76 -57.39
C ARG A 344 40.63 -7.39 -57.74
N SER A 345 39.38 -7.11 -57.38
CA SER A 345 38.83 -5.75 -57.46
C SER A 345 37.74 -5.51 -56.42
N VAL A 346 37.83 -4.37 -55.74
CA VAL A 346 36.80 -3.89 -54.79
C VAL A 346 35.98 -2.79 -55.48
N SER A 347 34.66 -2.90 -55.45
CA SER A 347 33.76 -1.87 -55.98
C SER A 347 32.41 -1.90 -55.26
N GLY A 348 31.96 -0.75 -54.74
CA GLY A 348 30.68 -0.63 -54.03
C GLY A 348 30.56 -1.53 -52.79
N GLY A 349 31.67 -1.76 -52.08
CA GLY A 349 31.77 -2.70 -50.95
C GLY A 349 31.95 -4.18 -51.35
N VAL A 350 31.71 -4.54 -52.62
CA VAL A 350 31.85 -5.91 -53.12
C VAL A 350 33.30 -6.20 -53.51
N LEU A 351 33.88 -7.28 -52.99
CA LEU A 351 35.17 -7.82 -53.43
C LEU A 351 34.94 -8.93 -54.46
N TRP A 352 35.62 -8.81 -55.61
CA TRP A 352 35.69 -9.82 -56.65
C TRP A 352 37.12 -10.37 -56.76
N LEU A 353 37.23 -11.67 -57.02
CA LEU A 353 38.50 -12.33 -57.34
C LEU A 353 38.25 -13.30 -58.50
N LYS A 354 38.97 -13.14 -59.60
CA LYS A 354 38.88 -13.99 -60.81
C LYS A 354 40.01 -15.00 -60.86
N ASP A 355 39.81 -16.08 -61.59
CA ASP A 355 40.86 -17.09 -61.88
C ASP A 355 41.53 -17.57 -60.58
N VAL A 356 40.67 -18.07 -59.69
CA VAL A 356 40.99 -18.38 -58.29
C VAL A 356 42.00 -19.52 -58.20
N GLU A 357 43.05 -19.36 -57.40
CA GLU A 357 44.08 -20.37 -57.19
C GLU A 357 44.00 -20.98 -55.79
N PHE A 358 44.59 -22.16 -55.57
CA PHE A 358 44.69 -22.76 -54.24
C PHE A 358 45.28 -21.82 -53.17
N ALA A 359 46.19 -20.93 -53.60
CA ALA A 359 46.86 -19.93 -52.77
C ALA A 359 45.96 -18.77 -52.29
N ASP A 360 44.75 -18.61 -52.86
CA ASP A 360 43.76 -17.63 -52.38
C ASP A 360 42.96 -18.14 -51.15
N THR A 361 43.23 -19.35 -50.67
CA THR A 361 42.63 -19.89 -49.44
C THR A 361 43.07 -19.09 -48.22
N ALA A 362 42.16 -18.27 -47.67
CA ALA A 362 42.46 -17.33 -46.58
C ALA A 362 41.19 -16.88 -45.83
N VAL A 363 41.37 -16.24 -44.68
CA VAL A 363 40.31 -15.48 -44.01
C VAL A 363 40.33 -14.06 -44.56
N TYR A 364 39.25 -13.64 -45.19
CA TYR A 364 39.00 -12.27 -45.65
C TYR A 364 38.23 -11.51 -44.57
N GLN A 365 38.43 -10.20 -44.48
CA GLN A 365 37.70 -9.33 -43.55
C GLN A 365 37.11 -8.13 -44.27
N CYS A 366 35.85 -7.81 -43.95
CA CYS A 366 35.24 -6.54 -44.31
C CYS A 366 35.11 -5.67 -43.05
N GLU A 367 35.58 -4.42 -43.11
CA GLU A 367 35.46 -3.45 -42.03
C GLU A 367 34.77 -2.18 -42.56
N ALA A 368 33.73 -1.70 -41.86
CA ALA A 368 32.98 -0.51 -42.23
C ALA A 368 33.05 0.51 -41.08
N SER A 369 33.61 1.69 -41.33
CA SER A 369 33.92 2.68 -40.29
C SER A 369 33.47 4.09 -40.62
N ASN A 370 33.07 4.85 -39.60
CA ASN A 370 32.87 6.30 -39.64
C ASN A 370 33.40 6.95 -38.35
N LYS A 371 33.18 8.26 -38.15
CA LYS A 371 33.67 8.99 -36.97
C LYS A 371 33.10 8.51 -35.61
N HIS A 372 32.09 7.65 -35.62
CA HIS A 372 31.38 7.16 -34.42
C HIS A 372 31.62 5.68 -34.12
N GLY A 373 32.36 4.95 -34.96
CA GLY A 373 32.68 3.55 -34.72
C GLY A 373 33.09 2.77 -35.96
N SER A 374 33.35 1.48 -35.77
CA SER A 374 33.75 0.52 -36.81
C SER A 374 33.12 -0.84 -36.55
N ILE A 375 32.44 -1.41 -37.54
CA ILE A 375 31.98 -2.81 -37.51
C ILE A 375 32.85 -3.66 -38.43
N LEU A 376 33.04 -4.93 -38.07
CA LEU A 376 33.93 -5.87 -38.79
C LEU A 376 33.33 -7.28 -38.80
N LEU A 377 33.49 -7.97 -39.94
CA LEU A 377 33.17 -9.39 -40.12
C LEU A 377 34.35 -10.16 -40.72
N ASN A 378 34.53 -11.42 -40.31
CA ASN A 378 35.54 -12.35 -40.84
C ASN A 378 34.85 -13.43 -41.69
N THR A 379 35.37 -13.73 -42.88
CA THR A 379 34.80 -14.64 -43.89
C THR A 379 35.88 -15.57 -44.43
N TYR A 380 35.61 -16.87 -44.58
CA TYR A 380 36.61 -17.84 -45.06
C TYR A 380 36.40 -18.24 -46.52
N LEU A 381 37.47 -18.16 -47.32
CA LEU A 381 37.53 -18.65 -48.69
C LEU A 381 38.39 -19.92 -48.74
N HIS A 382 37.88 -20.99 -49.36
CA HIS A 382 38.58 -22.28 -49.43
C HIS A 382 38.49 -22.92 -50.81
N VAL A 383 39.64 -23.25 -51.40
CA VAL A 383 39.76 -23.64 -52.82
C VAL A 383 40.20 -25.10 -52.95
N VAL A 384 39.45 -25.94 -53.66
CA VAL A 384 39.65 -27.41 -53.71
C VAL A 384 39.35 -28.06 -55.07
N GLU A 385 40.13 -29.08 -55.40
CA GLU A 385 39.98 -29.96 -56.58
C GLU A 385 39.80 -31.41 -56.11
N LEU A 386 38.83 -32.14 -56.69
CA LEU A 386 38.25 -33.34 -56.08
C LEU A 386 37.82 -34.35 -57.15
N SER A 387 38.41 -35.56 -57.15
CA SER A 387 38.12 -36.58 -58.17
C SER A 387 36.67 -37.12 -58.09
N PRO A 388 36.03 -37.44 -59.23
CA PRO A 388 34.65 -37.94 -59.26
C PRO A 388 34.49 -39.30 -58.57
N GLN A 389 33.71 -39.33 -57.49
CA GLN A 389 33.31 -40.55 -56.75
C GLN A 389 31.79 -40.68 -56.73
N ILE A 390 31.27 -41.89 -56.88
CA ILE A 390 29.86 -42.21 -56.60
C ILE A 390 29.72 -42.42 -55.08
N LEU A 391 28.87 -41.63 -54.44
CA LEU A 391 28.66 -41.64 -52.98
C LEU A 391 27.50 -42.55 -52.55
N SER A 392 26.59 -42.91 -53.46
CA SER A 392 25.47 -43.81 -53.16
C SER A 392 25.97 -45.22 -52.82
N SER A 393 25.64 -45.71 -51.63
CA SER A 393 26.12 -46.99 -51.09
C SER A 393 25.45 -48.21 -51.73
N ASP A 394 26.23 -49.30 -51.85
CA ASP A 394 25.69 -50.62 -52.18
C ASP A 394 24.74 -51.12 -51.08
N GLY A 395 23.58 -51.64 -51.48
CA GLY A 395 22.57 -52.17 -50.55
C GLY A 395 21.55 -51.15 -50.06
N MET A 396 21.47 -49.95 -50.66
CA MET A 396 20.46 -48.93 -50.34
C MET A 396 19.03 -49.51 -50.26
N VAL A 397 18.36 -49.22 -49.14
CA VAL A 397 17.02 -49.69 -48.80
C VAL A 397 16.04 -48.53 -48.94
N TYR A 398 15.10 -48.64 -49.89
CA TYR A 398 14.01 -47.70 -50.06
C TYR A 398 12.76 -48.20 -49.32
N ARG A 399 12.01 -47.29 -48.69
CA ARG A 399 10.63 -47.54 -48.28
C ARG A 399 9.70 -46.73 -49.17
N VAL A 400 8.52 -47.27 -49.44
CA VAL A 400 7.49 -46.58 -50.21
C VAL A 400 6.10 -46.95 -49.67
N ILE A 401 5.19 -45.98 -49.72
CA ILE A 401 3.79 -46.19 -49.41
C ILE A 401 3.09 -46.90 -50.58
N GLU A 402 2.08 -47.73 -50.29
CA GLU A 402 1.37 -48.48 -51.32
C GLU A 402 0.79 -47.55 -52.41
N GLY A 403 1.19 -47.80 -53.66
CA GLY A 403 0.86 -46.99 -54.84
C GLY A 403 1.82 -45.84 -55.16
N GLY A 404 2.91 -45.63 -54.40
CA GLY A 404 3.89 -44.56 -54.64
C GLY A 404 4.92 -44.84 -55.75
N GLU A 405 5.45 -43.76 -56.33
CA GLU A 405 6.57 -43.79 -57.29
C GLU A 405 7.91 -43.64 -56.55
N ILE A 406 8.90 -44.50 -56.84
CA ILE A 406 10.26 -44.40 -56.26
C ILE A 406 11.25 -43.75 -57.24
N LYS A 407 12.08 -42.84 -56.73
CA LYS A 407 13.22 -42.27 -57.46
C LYS A 407 14.51 -42.84 -56.87
N LEU A 408 15.21 -43.66 -57.64
CA LEU A 408 16.50 -44.23 -57.24
C LEU A 408 17.56 -43.14 -57.27
N HIS A 409 18.13 -42.84 -56.11
CA HIS A 409 19.12 -41.77 -55.93
C HIS A 409 20.54 -42.30 -56.18
N CYS A 410 21.32 -41.54 -56.94
CA CYS A 410 22.69 -41.90 -57.35
C CYS A 410 23.55 -40.64 -57.28
N GLU A 411 24.14 -40.39 -56.11
CA GLU A 411 25.00 -39.23 -55.88
C GLU A 411 26.39 -39.46 -56.46
N SER A 412 26.94 -38.45 -57.12
CA SER A 412 28.37 -38.39 -57.43
C SER A 412 28.95 -37.02 -57.12
N PHE A 413 30.09 -37.02 -56.44
CA PHE A 413 30.82 -35.86 -55.96
C PHE A 413 32.13 -35.73 -56.75
N GLY A 414 32.40 -34.57 -57.32
CA GLY A 414 33.61 -34.27 -58.06
C GLY A 414 33.67 -32.79 -58.47
N SER A 415 34.88 -32.28 -58.62
CA SER A 415 35.22 -30.94 -59.08
C SER A 415 36.25 -31.06 -60.21
N PRO A 416 35.90 -30.74 -61.47
CA PRO A 416 34.61 -30.24 -61.95
C PRO A 416 33.47 -31.28 -61.91
N ARG A 417 32.22 -30.79 -62.05
CA ARG A 417 30.98 -31.55 -61.76
C ARG A 417 30.66 -32.65 -62.80
N PRO A 418 30.27 -33.88 -62.39
CA PRO A 418 29.97 -34.99 -63.33
C PRO A 418 28.65 -34.89 -64.14
N HIS A 419 28.47 -35.81 -65.10
CA HIS A 419 27.26 -36.02 -65.93
C HIS A 419 26.81 -37.50 -65.92
N HIS A 420 25.52 -37.79 -66.20
CA HIS A 420 24.91 -39.14 -66.04
C HIS A 420 24.01 -39.58 -67.24
N THR A 421 23.95 -40.88 -67.59
CA THR A 421 23.06 -41.46 -68.65
C THR A 421 22.69 -42.94 -68.39
N PRO A 422 21.41 -43.33 -68.13
CA PRO A 422 21.03 -44.67 -67.59
C PRO A 422 20.52 -45.72 -68.61
N ALA A 423 20.50 -47.00 -68.20
CA ALA A 423 19.87 -48.16 -68.88
C ALA A 423 19.40 -49.24 -67.87
N LEU A 424 18.55 -50.20 -68.28
CA LEU A 424 17.95 -51.24 -67.40
C LEU A 424 17.95 -52.68 -67.97
N SER A 425 17.87 -53.67 -67.08
CA SER A 425 17.72 -55.12 -67.37
C SER A 425 16.93 -55.81 -66.23
N ASN A 426 16.12 -56.83 -66.55
CA ASN A 426 15.23 -57.52 -65.60
C ASN A 426 15.45 -59.05 -65.57
N THR A 427 15.55 -59.63 -64.37
CA THR A 427 15.42 -61.09 -64.13
C THR A 427 14.63 -61.34 -62.82
N PRO A 428 13.61 -62.23 -62.80
CA PRO A 428 12.78 -62.48 -61.61
C PRO A 428 13.21 -63.74 -60.81
N ILE A 429 13.02 -63.73 -59.48
CA ILE A 429 13.21 -64.90 -58.61
C ILE A 429 12.07 -65.03 -57.58
N SER A 430 11.36 -66.16 -57.62
CA SER A 430 10.51 -66.83 -56.61
C SER A 430 9.49 -66.02 -55.75
N PRO A 431 8.19 -66.36 -55.75
CA PRO A 431 7.17 -65.68 -54.96
C PRO A 431 6.94 -66.30 -53.57
N SER A 432 7.54 -65.72 -52.52
CA SER A 432 7.13 -66.00 -51.12
C SER A 432 7.39 -64.87 -50.12
N LEU A 433 8.20 -63.87 -50.47
CA LEU A 433 8.33 -62.57 -49.81
C LEU A 433 8.48 -61.51 -50.91
N LEU A 434 7.69 -60.43 -50.87
CA LEU A 434 7.68 -59.37 -51.89
C LEU A 434 8.88 -58.43 -51.73
N ILE A 435 10.07 -58.92 -52.07
CA ILE A 435 11.33 -58.16 -52.08
C ILE A 435 11.80 -58.03 -53.53
N TRP A 436 11.41 -56.94 -54.19
CA TRP A 436 11.92 -56.62 -55.53
C TRP A 436 13.38 -56.16 -55.43
N LYS A 437 14.30 -56.91 -56.02
CA LYS A 437 15.70 -56.51 -56.18
C LYS A 437 15.97 -56.11 -57.62
N PHE A 438 16.63 -54.97 -57.78
CA PHE A 438 17.07 -54.43 -59.07
C PHE A 438 18.57 -54.19 -59.05
N SER A 439 19.22 -54.31 -60.21
CA SER A 439 20.66 -54.10 -60.40
C SER A 439 20.92 -53.39 -61.73
N VAL A 440 21.73 -52.33 -61.72
CA VAL A 440 22.07 -51.52 -62.90
C VAL A 440 23.54 -51.75 -63.27
N ILE A 441 23.84 -51.78 -64.57
CA ILE A 441 25.19 -51.92 -65.13
C ILE A 441 25.39 -50.82 -66.18
N TRP A 442 26.58 -50.22 -66.22
CA TRP A 442 26.95 -49.12 -67.11
C TRP A 442 28.10 -49.60 -68.01
N ASP A 443 28.12 -49.20 -69.29
CA ASP A 443 29.14 -49.64 -70.26
C ASP A 443 29.77 -48.47 -71.03
N LYS A 444 31.05 -48.23 -70.74
CA LYS A 444 32.11 -47.93 -71.72
C LYS A 444 33.49 -48.03 -71.07
N LYS A 445 34.51 -48.30 -71.90
CA LYS A 445 35.93 -48.18 -71.53
C LYS A 445 36.23 -46.71 -71.13
N GLU A 446 36.98 -46.40 -70.09
CA GLU A 446 38.00 -47.20 -69.38
C GLU A 446 37.75 -47.22 -67.85
N ASP A 447 38.11 -48.34 -67.20
CA ASP A 447 38.20 -48.58 -65.74
C ASP A 447 37.19 -47.89 -64.79
N ILE A 448 35.99 -48.49 -64.64
CA ILE A 448 35.43 -48.98 -63.35
C ILE A 448 34.08 -49.69 -63.59
N ASN A 449 33.94 -50.94 -63.12
CA ASN A 449 32.67 -51.66 -63.09
C ASN A 449 32.04 -51.54 -61.69
N CYS A 450 30.95 -50.78 -61.56
CA CYS A 450 30.11 -50.73 -60.36
C CYS A 450 28.69 -51.22 -60.67
N CYS A 451 28.11 -52.02 -59.77
CA CYS A 451 26.79 -52.65 -59.92
C CYS A 451 26.04 -52.60 -58.59
N SER A 452 25.32 -51.51 -58.34
CA SER A 452 24.58 -51.35 -57.08
C SER A 452 23.28 -52.15 -57.05
N VAL A 453 22.97 -52.69 -55.87
CA VAL A 453 21.79 -53.53 -55.62
C VAL A 453 20.85 -52.80 -54.67
N PHE A 454 19.61 -52.60 -55.11
CA PHE A 454 18.57 -51.92 -54.32
C PHE A 454 17.57 -52.93 -53.72
N SER A 455 17.03 -52.61 -52.55
CA SER A 455 15.92 -53.36 -51.92
C SER A 455 14.80 -52.40 -51.53
N CYS A 456 13.54 -52.85 -51.63
CA CYS A 456 12.37 -52.01 -51.35
C CYS A 456 11.39 -52.67 -50.37
N PHE A 457 10.80 -51.90 -49.46
CA PHE A 457 9.78 -52.31 -48.50
C PHE A 457 8.58 -51.36 -48.49
N THR A 458 7.41 -51.87 -48.12
CA THR A 458 6.18 -51.08 -47.92
C THR A 458 6.04 -50.60 -46.47
N SER A 459 5.54 -49.38 -46.27
CA SER A 459 5.21 -48.80 -44.95
C SER A 459 3.79 -48.20 -44.95
N ASP A 460 3.20 -48.11 -43.76
CA ASP A 460 1.86 -47.53 -43.55
C ASP A 460 1.83 -46.03 -43.86
N ARG A 461 0.66 -45.53 -44.27
CA ARG A 461 0.42 -44.09 -44.48
C ARG A 461 0.30 -43.36 -43.15
N THR A 462 0.86 -42.17 -43.08
CA THR A 462 0.56 -41.20 -42.03
C THR A 462 -0.88 -40.71 -42.19
N VAL A 463 -1.62 -40.59 -41.09
CA VAL A 463 -3.03 -40.16 -41.09
C VAL A 463 -3.30 -39.24 -39.91
N ILE A 464 -3.89 -38.07 -40.16
CA ILE A 464 -4.40 -37.20 -39.11
C ILE A 464 -5.69 -37.82 -38.57
N LEU A 465 -5.65 -38.29 -37.32
CA LEU A 465 -6.73 -38.95 -36.59
C LEU A 465 -7.74 -37.94 -36.04
N THR A 466 -7.29 -36.75 -35.66
CA THR A 466 -8.12 -35.64 -35.21
C THR A 466 -7.71 -34.40 -35.97
N SER A 467 -8.52 -33.97 -36.93
CA SER A 467 -8.28 -32.72 -37.67
C SER A 467 -8.61 -31.50 -36.82
N PRO A 468 -7.84 -30.40 -36.93
CA PRO A 468 -8.15 -29.14 -36.26
C PRO A 468 -9.54 -28.62 -36.67
N GLN A 469 -10.34 -28.20 -35.69
CA GLN A 469 -11.68 -27.67 -35.93
C GLN A 469 -11.70 -26.13 -35.85
N HIS A 470 -12.89 -25.55 -36.02
CA HIS A 470 -13.11 -24.13 -35.78
C HIS A 470 -13.27 -23.86 -34.28
N VAL A 471 -12.47 -22.93 -33.74
CA VAL A 471 -12.44 -22.62 -32.30
C VAL A 471 -12.76 -21.14 -32.08
N ARG A 472 -13.78 -20.88 -31.27
CA ARG A 472 -14.13 -19.52 -30.80
C ARG A 472 -13.41 -19.27 -29.49
N ALA A 473 -12.55 -18.26 -29.45
CA ALA A 473 -11.66 -17.97 -28.33
C ALA A 473 -11.95 -16.58 -27.74
N LEU A 474 -12.00 -16.48 -26.41
CA LEU A 474 -12.19 -15.19 -25.75
C LEU A 474 -10.90 -14.36 -25.85
N ARG A 475 -11.01 -13.07 -26.14
CA ARG A 475 -9.85 -12.18 -26.16
C ARG A 475 -9.09 -12.22 -24.82
N GLY A 476 -7.77 -12.44 -24.87
CA GLY A 476 -6.91 -12.60 -23.70
C GLY A 476 -6.86 -14.00 -23.07
N THR A 477 -7.50 -15.01 -23.67
CA THR A 477 -7.47 -16.41 -23.19
C THR A 477 -6.59 -17.29 -24.08
N SER A 478 -6.45 -18.58 -23.74
CA SER A 478 -5.75 -19.56 -24.60
C SER A 478 -6.73 -20.36 -25.45
N ALA A 479 -6.38 -20.59 -26.72
CA ALA A 479 -7.07 -21.51 -27.63
C ALA A 479 -6.25 -22.80 -27.82
N LEU A 480 -6.92 -23.91 -28.10
CA LEU A 480 -6.30 -25.19 -28.45
C LEU A 480 -6.84 -25.68 -29.80
N LEU A 481 -5.96 -26.11 -30.69
CA LEU A 481 -6.28 -26.70 -31.99
C LEU A 481 -5.65 -28.10 -32.06
N ASP A 482 -6.46 -29.13 -31.87
CA ASP A 482 -5.98 -30.52 -31.88
C ASP A 482 -5.57 -31.00 -33.27
N CYS A 483 -4.42 -31.67 -33.36
CA CYS A 483 -3.94 -32.32 -34.58
C CYS A 483 -3.33 -33.70 -34.28
N HIS A 484 -4.10 -34.60 -33.66
CA HIS A 484 -3.64 -35.97 -33.39
C HIS A 484 -3.40 -36.73 -34.69
N PHE A 485 -2.27 -37.44 -34.80
CA PHE A 485 -1.91 -38.22 -35.99
C PHE A 485 -1.36 -39.60 -35.65
N TYR A 486 -1.45 -40.51 -36.62
CA TYR A 486 -0.78 -41.80 -36.66
C TYR A 486 0.27 -41.81 -37.77
N LYS A 487 1.37 -42.52 -37.55
CA LYS A 487 2.44 -42.81 -38.53
C LYS A 487 2.96 -44.22 -38.29
N ASP A 488 3.67 -44.80 -39.26
CA ASP A 488 4.44 -46.03 -39.05
C ASP A 488 5.41 -45.86 -37.84
N PRO A 489 5.42 -46.78 -36.85
CA PRO A 489 6.35 -46.74 -35.72
C PRO A 489 7.83 -46.74 -36.11
N GLN A 490 8.19 -47.23 -37.31
CA GLN A 490 9.56 -47.28 -37.81
C GLN A 490 10.08 -45.95 -38.40
N LEU A 491 9.23 -44.94 -38.55
CA LEU A 491 9.61 -43.61 -39.05
C LEU A 491 9.96 -42.70 -37.85
N PHE A 492 11.25 -42.49 -37.58
CA PHE A 492 11.71 -41.76 -36.40
C PHE A 492 11.80 -40.24 -36.61
N ASN A 493 11.79 -39.75 -37.85
CA ASN A 493 11.75 -38.34 -38.19
C ASN A 493 10.34 -37.93 -38.63
N TYR A 494 9.71 -36.98 -37.94
CA TYR A 494 8.32 -36.57 -38.19
C TYR A 494 8.00 -35.14 -37.71
N PRO A 495 8.64 -34.08 -38.24
CA PRO A 495 8.35 -32.69 -37.84
C PRO A 495 6.87 -32.31 -38.01
N ILE A 496 6.34 -31.62 -37.00
CA ILE A 496 4.95 -31.15 -36.92
C ILE A 496 4.96 -29.63 -37.17
N VAL A 497 4.62 -29.23 -38.40
CA VAL A 497 4.66 -27.82 -38.81
C VAL A 497 3.27 -27.20 -38.75
N TRP A 498 3.08 -26.25 -37.85
CA TRP A 498 1.89 -25.40 -37.86
C TRP A 498 2.09 -24.14 -38.70
N ARG A 499 1.03 -23.72 -39.38
CA ARG A 499 0.96 -22.47 -40.15
C ARG A 499 -0.26 -21.64 -39.77
N ARG A 500 -0.13 -20.33 -39.88
CA ARG A 500 -1.20 -19.32 -39.83
C ARG A 500 -1.17 -18.55 -41.15
N ASP A 501 -2.31 -18.46 -41.85
CA ASP A 501 -2.41 -17.82 -43.17
C ASP A 501 -1.38 -18.34 -44.21
N GLY A 502 -0.88 -19.57 -44.03
CA GLY A 502 0.17 -20.18 -44.86
C GLY A 502 1.62 -19.93 -44.39
N HIS A 503 1.86 -18.97 -43.51
CA HIS A 503 3.17 -18.70 -42.91
C HIS A 503 3.47 -19.71 -41.79
N LYS A 504 4.68 -20.30 -41.74
CA LYS A 504 5.08 -21.23 -40.67
C LYS A 504 5.17 -20.48 -39.33
N LEU A 505 4.58 -21.06 -38.29
CA LEU A 505 4.80 -20.65 -36.90
C LEU A 505 6.14 -21.21 -36.41
N GLN A 506 6.89 -20.41 -35.65
CA GLN A 506 8.10 -20.87 -34.95
C GLN A 506 7.69 -21.74 -33.74
N GLU A 507 8.46 -22.81 -33.48
CA GLU A 507 8.16 -23.79 -32.41
C GLU A 507 8.36 -23.20 -31.00
N SER A 508 9.21 -22.18 -30.87
CA SER A 508 9.27 -21.26 -29.75
C SER A 508 8.90 -19.85 -30.22
N SER A 509 8.02 -19.18 -29.48
CA SER A 509 7.72 -17.76 -29.65
C SER A 509 8.14 -17.02 -28.38
N PRO A 510 8.71 -15.80 -28.45
CA PRO A 510 9.30 -15.12 -27.29
C PRO A 510 8.35 -14.98 -26.08
N ASP A 511 7.04 -14.88 -26.33
CA ASP A 511 6.02 -14.66 -25.30
C ASP A 511 5.23 -15.94 -24.91
N ASP A 512 5.77 -17.14 -25.21
CA ASP A 512 5.02 -18.42 -25.16
C ASP A 512 3.68 -18.38 -25.97
N LYS A 513 3.65 -17.52 -27.00
CA LYS A 513 2.45 -17.23 -27.82
C LYS A 513 1.87 -18.46 -28.50
N TYR A 514 2.75 -19.41 -28.85
CA TYR A 514 2.44 -20.67 -29.50
C TYR A 514 3.17 -21.81 -28.78
N THR A 515 2.48 -22.91 -28.49
CA THR A 515 3.08 -24.13 -27.94
C THR A 515 2.58 -25.32 -28.74
N ILE A 516 3.48 -26.13 -29.31
CA ILE A 516 3.13 -27.36 -30.03
C ILE A 516 3.47 -28.54 -29.13
N PHE A 517 2.47 -29.38 -28.83
CA PHE A 517 2.65 -30.59 -28.03
C PHE A 517 3.08 -31.78 -28.91
N GLU A 518 3.75 -32.79 -28.33
CA GLU A 518 4.22 -34.00 -29.04
C GLU A 518 3.10 -34.77 -29.77
N ASN A 519 1.86 -34.64 -29.31
CA ASN A 519 0.67 -35.24 -29.90
C ASN A 519 0.13 -34.48 -31.14
N GLY A 520 0.73 -33.34 -31.49
CA GLY A 520 0.36 -32.46 -32.61
C GLY A 520 -0.51 -31.26 -32.27
N THR A 521 -1.12 -31.19 -31.09
CA THR A 521 -2.01 -30.08 -30.68
C THR A 521 -1.23 -28.77 -30.56
N LEU A 522 -1.76 -27.70 -31.17
CA LEU A 522 -1.26 -26.32 -31.01
C LEU A 522 -2.08 -25.59 -29.94
N LYS A 523 -1.38 -25.02 -28.96
CA LYS A 523 -1.89 -23.99 -28.04
C LYS A 523 -1.53 -22.61 -28.57
N VAL A 524 -2.48 -21.69 -28.58
CA VAL A 524 -2.25 -20.25 -28.77
C VAL A 524 -2.59 -19.55 -27.46
N THR A 525 -1.68 -18.77 -26.89
CA THR A 525 -1.90 -18.00 -25.64
C THR A 525 -2.30 -16.55 -25.93
N ASP A 526 -2.73 -15.79 -24.91
CA ASP A 526 -3.19 -14.39 -24.96
C ASP A 526 -3.87 -14.00 -26.30
N VAL A 527 -4.95 -14.69 -26.67
CA VAL A 527 -5.51 -14.60 -28.02
C VAL A 527 -6.07 -13.18 -28.28
N GLN A 528 -5.52 -12.48 -29.28
CA GLN A 528 -5.91 -11.10 -29.65
C GLN A 528 -6.73 -11.09 -30.94
N SER A 529 -7.51 -10.04 -31.22
CA SER A 529 -8.43 -10.00 -32.37
C SER A 529 -7.78 -10.31 -33.73
N SER A 530 -6.50 -9.95 -33.89
CA SER A 530 -5.65 -10.25 -35.05
C SER A 530 -5.39 -11.74 -35.28
N ASP A 531 -5.49 -12.58 -34.24
CA ASP A 531 -5.32 -14.04 -34.29
C ASP A 531 -6.54 -14.77 -34.89
N THR A 532 -7.52 -14.02 -35.40
CA THR A 532 -8.63 -14.55 -36.20
C THR A 532 -8.14 -14.96 -37.59
N ALA A 533 -7.73 -16.22 -37.75
CA ALA A 533 -7.11 -16.74 -38.97
C ALA A 533 -7.42 -18.22 -39.22
N PRO A 534 -7.31 -18.71 -40.47
CA PRO A 534 -7.11 -20.12 -40.77
C PRO A 534 -5.73 -20.59 -40.29
N TYR A 535 -5.72 -21.71 -39.56
CA TYR A 535 -4.51 -22.39 -39.10
C TYR A 535 -4.44 -23.78 -39.74
N SER A 536 -3.26 -24.23 -40.13
CA SER A 536 -3.08 -25.58 -40.67
C SER A 536 -1.90 -26.32 -40.06
N CYS A 537 -2.16 -27.55 -39.64
CA CYS A 537 -1.20 -28.54 -39.20
C CYS A 537 -0.71 -29.34 -40.41
N GLU A 538 0.61 -29.45 -40.56
CA GLU A 538 1.31 -30.23 -41.57
C GLU A 538 2.25 -31.21 -40.87
N VAL A 539 1.94 -32.52 -40.96
CA VAL A 539 2.81 -33.58 -40.46
C VAL A 539 3.58 -34.15 -41.65
N MET A 540 4.90 -34.11 -41.58
CA MET A 540 5.79 -34.57 -42.64
C MET A 540 6.65 -35.71 -42.13
N THR A 541 6.64 -36.87 -42.79
CA THR A 541 7.59 -37.95 -42.56
C THR A 541 8.61 -38.01 -43.70
N ASP A 542 9.60 -38.89 -43.59
CA ASP A 542 10.54 -39.16 -44.70
C ASP A 542 9.86 -39.77 -45.96
N LEU A 543 8.57 -40.18 -45.87
CA LEU A 543 7.84 -40.89 -46.93
C LEU A 543 6.56 -40.18 -47.41
N ASP A 544 5.88 -39.41 -46.56
CA ASP A 544 4.65 -38.69 -46.89
C ASP A 544 4.44 -37.39 -46.13
N HIS A 545 3.47 -36.61 -46.60
CA HIS A 545 3.03 -35.36 -45.98
C HIS A 545 1.50 -35.33 -45.93
N VAL A 546 0.96 -35.08 -44.74
CA VAL A 546 -0.48 -34.91 -44.53
C VAL A 546 -0.77 -33.55 -43.88
N LYS A 547 -1.87 -32.94 -44.31
CA LYS A 547 -2.27 -31.59 -43.91
C LYS A 547 -3.74 -31.55 -43.51
N ALA A 548 -4.04 -30.88 -42.40
CA ALA A 548 -5.40 -30.55 -41.99
C ALA A 548 -5.46 -29.08 -41.51
N SER A 549 -6.63 -28.45 -41.65
CA SER A 549 -6.83 -27.03 -41.35
C SER A 549 -8.06 -26.79 -40.49
N GLY A 550 -7.91 -25.92 -39.51
CA GLY A 550 -8.99 -25.34 -38.71
C GLY A 550 -8.94 -23.81 -38.78
N SER A 551 -9.64 -23.13 -37.88
CA SER A 551 -9.53 -21.67 -37.76
C SER A 551 -9.87 -21.20 -36.35
N ILE A 552 -9.22 -20.12 -35.92
CA ILE A 552 -9.58 -19.41 -34.69
C ILE A 552 -10.43 -18.22 -35.08
N THR A 553 -11.49 -17.94 -34.32
CA THR A 553 -12.19 -16.66 -34.37
C THR A 553 -12.27 -16.08 -32.97
N VAL A 554 -11.73 -14.88 -32.83
CA VAL A 554 -11.60 -14.22 -31.54
C VAL A 554 -12.84 -13.40 -31.27
N VAL A 555 -13.39 -13.56 -30.08
CA VAL A 555 -14.62 -12.92 -29.60
C VAL A 555 -14.35 -12.13 -28.32
N ALA A 556 -15.04 -11.00 -28.18
CA ALA A 556 -14.91 -10.11 -27.04
C ALA A 556 -16.27 -9.45 -26.74
N PRO A 557 -16.44 -8.77 -25.60
CA PRO A 557 -17.57 -7.87 -25.39
C PRO A 557 -17.62 -6.77 -26.48
N PRO A 558 -18.78 -6.14 -26.72
CA PRO A 558 -18.91 -5.11 -27.75
C PRO A 558 -18.19 -3.81 -27.36
N ASP A 559 -17.97 -2.92 -28.33
CA ASP A 559 -17.63 -1.52 -28.06
C ASP A 559 -18.79 -0.77 -27.37
N PRO A 560 -18.50 0.31 -26.61
CA PRO A 560 -19.52 1.25 -26.14
C PRO A 560 -20.34 1.85 -27.31
N PRO A 561 -21.68 1.89 -27.21
CA PRO A 561 -22.56 2.64 -28.11
C PRO A 561 -22.19 4.12 -28.23
N LYS A 562 -22.49 4.71 -29.40
CA LYS A 562 -22.06 6.07 -29.78
C LYS A 562 -23.27 6.91 -30.23
N ALA A 563 -23.10 8.23 -30.32
CA ALA A 563 -24.09 9.19 -30.85
C ALA A 563 -25.52 9.04 -30.25
N LEU A 564 -25.64 9.17 -28.92
CA LEU A 564 -26.93 9.15 -28.24
C LEU A 564 -27.78 10.39 -28.59
N ALA A 565 -29.02 10.18 -29.03
CA ALA A 565 -29.98 11.24 -29.38
C ALA A 565 -31.33 11.06 -28.67
N LEU A 566 -31.98 12.17 -28.31
CA LEU A 566 -33.22 12.23 -27.54
C LEU A 566 -34.35 12.85 -28.40
N SER A 567 -35.54 12.26 -28.40
CA SER A 567 -36.75 12.78 -29.05
C SER A 567 -38.02 12.56 -28.20
N ASP A 568 -39.17 13.02 -28.68
CA ASP A 568 -40.52 12.69 -28.17
C ASP A 568 -40.70 12.89 -26.66
N VAL A 569 -40.28 14.06 -26.19
CA VAL A 569 -40.24 14.46 -24.79
C VAL A 569 -41.64 14.83 -24.27
N ASP A 570 -42.04 14.20 -23.18
CA ASP A 570 -43.23 14.52 -22.40
C ASP A 570 -42.93 14.45 -20.89
N HIS A 571 -43.86 14.92 -20.05
CA HIS A 571 -43.77 14.91 -18.58
C HIS A 571 -43.51 13.54 -17.95
N ARG A 572 -43.75 12.43 -18.67
CA ARG A 572 -43.49 11.05 -18.20
C ARG A 572 -42.79 10.14 -19.21
N SER A 573 -42.38 10.63 -20.38
CA SER A 573 -41.70 9.78 -21.37
C SER A 573 -40.71 10.52 -22.26
N LEU A 574 -39.77 9.76 -22.82
CA LEU A 574 -38.74 10.24 -23.74
C LEU A 574 -38.32 9.10 -24.67
N SER A 575 -38.07 9.37 -25.94
CA SER A 575 -37.41 8.44 -26.86
C SER A 575 -35.89 8.63 -26.82
N LEU A 576 -35.14 7.56 -26.56
CA LEU A 576 -33.67 7.53 -26.65
C LEU A 576 -33.27 6.67 -27.86
N SER A 577 -32.24 7.09 -28.59
CA SER A 577 -31.64 6.36 -29.72
C SER A 577 -30.12 6.44 -29.70
N TRP A 578 -29.44 5.48 -30.33
CA TRP A 578 -27.97 5.34 -30.35
C TRP A 578 -27.47 4.65 -31.61
N ILE A 579 -26.16 4.71 -31.86
CA ILE A 579 -25.46 3.88 -32.84
C ILE A 579 -24.76 2.73 -32.09
N PRO A 580 -25.00 1.45 -32.44
CA PRO A 580 -24.31 0.30 -31.87
C PRO A 580 -22.78 0.38 -32.00
N GLY A 581 -22.07 -0.18 -31.02
CA GLY A 581 -20.62 -0.41 -31.12
C GLY A 581 -20.25 -1.58 -32.02
N HIS A 582 -18.96 -1.74 -32.32
CA HIS A 582 -18.42 -2.93 -32.97
C HIS A 582 -18.65 -4.19 -32.11
N SER A 583 -19.04 -5.31 -32.72
CA SER A 583 -19.55 -6.49 -32.03
C SER A 583 -18.51 -7.60 -31.79
N HIS A 584 -17.28 -7.45 -32.28
CA HIS A 584 -16.18 -8.42 -32.06
C HIS A 584 -16.57 -9.88 -32.31
N ASN A 585 -17.08 -10.17 -33.52
CA ASN A 585 -17.45 -11.52 -33.97
C ASN A 585 -18.50 -12.25 -33.09
N SER A 586 -19.26 -11.49 -32.30
CA SER A 586 -20.27 -12.00 -31.38
C SER A 586 -21.46 -11.02 -31.33
N PRO A 587 -22.64 -11.37 -31.88
CA PRO A 587 -23.72 -10.42 -32.09
C PRO A 587 -24.22 -9.81 -30.77
N ILE A 588 -24.52 -8.51 -30.80
CA ILE A 588 -25.13 -7.82 -29.67
C ILE A 588 -26.53 -8.42 -29.46
N ILE A 589 -26.78 -8.96 -28.27
CA ILE A 589 -28.04 -9.61 -27.89
C ILE A 589 -29.00 -8.64 -27.18
N GLU A 590 -28.45 -7.66 -26.45
CA GLU A 590 -29.22 -6.58 -25.83
C GLU A 590 -28.38 -5.30 -25.63
N PHE A 591 -29.07 -4.20 -25.39
CA PHE A 591 -28.54 -2.96 -24.84
C PHE A 591 -29.15 -2.71 -23.47
N ILE A 592 -28.32 -2.26 -22.54
CA ILE A 592 -28.72 -1.81 -21.21
C ILE A 592 -28.66 -0.29 -21.21
N VAL A 593 -29.83 0.35 -21.14
CA VAL A 593 -29.94 1.80 -20.91
C VAL A 593 -29.85 2.05 -19.41
N GLU A 594 -28.86 2.82 -19.00
CA GLU A 594 -28.72 3.34 -17.64
C GLU A 594 -29.10 4.84 -17.61
N ALA A 595 -29.73 5.26 -16.51
CA ALA A 595 -30.05 6.66 -16.25
C ALA A 595 -29.33 7.17 -15.00
N ARG A 596 -29.17 8.49 -14.92
CA ARG A 596 -28.74 9.21 -13.72
C ARG A 596 -29.65 10.39 -13.48
N GLU A 597 -30.37 10.37 -12.37
CA GLU A 597 -31.32 11.40 -11.94
C GLU A 597 -30.60 12.38 -11.00
N GLU A 598 -30.57 13.68 -11.33
CA GLU A 598 -29.67 14.65 -10.67
C GLU A 598 -30.30 15.40 -9.49
N GLN A 599 -31.62 15.37 -9.32
CA GLN A 599 -32.33 16.08 -8.25
C GLN A 599 -32.63 15.21 -7.00
N HIS A 600 -32.27 13.91 -7.02
CA HIS A 600 -32.72 12.92 -6.03
C HIS A 600 -31.62 12.03 -5.43
N THR A 601 -30.35 12.25 -5.78
CA THR A 601 -29.23 11.58 -5.10
C THR A 601 -28.90 12.28 -3.78
N GLU A 602 -28.99 11.54 -2.67
CA GLU A 602 -28.41 11.94 -1.38
C GLU A 602 -26.92 12.29 -1.54
N GLU A 603 -26.42 13.19 -0.69
CA GLU A 603 -25.05 13.72 -0.77
C GLU A 603 -24.00 12.59 -0.80
N GLY A 604 -23.39 12.38 -1.98
CA GLY A 604 -22.31 11.41 -2.21
C GLY A 604 -22.64 10.21 -3.12
N LYS A 605 -23.90 9.92 -3.45
CA LYS A 605 -24.25 8.76 -4.32
C LYS A 605 -24.53 9.15 -5.78
N TRP A 606 -23.50 9.60 -6.49
CA TRP A 606 -23.54 9.82 -7.96
C TRP A 606 -23.54 8.50 -8.75
N ARG A 607 -24.59 7.67 -8.61
CA ARG A 607 -24.68 6.36 -9.27
C ARG A 607 -25.54 6.39 -10.53
N TRP A 608 -25.20 5.50 -11.46
CA TRP A 608 -26.01 5.16 -12.62
C TRP A 608 -26.91 3.97 -12.25
N GLU A 609 -28.17 4.01 -12.67
CA GLU A 609 -29.16 2.98 -12.39
C GLU A 609 -29.65 2.34 -13.70
N GLU A 610 -29.78 1.01 -13.72
CA GLU A 610 -30.28 0.25 -14.87
C GLU A 610 -31.77 0.56 -15.09
N TRP A 611 -32.06 1.30 -16.16
CA TRP A 611 -33.39 1.86 -16.43
C TRP A 611 -34.21 0.97 -17.37
N LYS A 612 -33.56 0.39 -18.40
CA LYS A 612 -34.24 -0.46 -19.39
C LYS A 612 -33.27 -1.39 -20.14
N ARG A 613 -33.63 -2.67 -20.27
CA ARG A 613 -33.04 -3.59 -21.25
C ARG A 613 -33.83 -3.56 -22.55
N VAL A 614 -33.11 -3.63 -23.68
CA VAL A 614 -33.61 -3.44 -25.05
C VAL A 614 -32.97 -4.52 -25.94
N PRO A 615 -33.69 -5.25 -26.80
CA PRO A 615 -33.07 -6.31 -27.62
C PRO A 615 -32.07 -5.75 -28.63
N GLY A 616 -31.04 -6.54 -28.98
CA GLY A 616 -29.91 -6.10 -29.81
C GLY A 616 -30.26 -5.66 -31.23
N ASP A 617 -31.40 -6.09 -31.77
CA ASP A 617 -31.95 -5.64 -33.06
C ASP A 617 -32.45 -4.18 -33.03
N PHE A 618 -32.61 -3.57 -31.84
CA PHE A 618 -33.15 -2.22 -31.66
C PHE A 618 -32.05 -1.24 -31.24
N ASN A 619 -32.00 -0.12 -31.96
CA ASN A 619 -31.10 1.01 -31.70
C ASN A 619 -31.81 2.22 -31.07
N HIS A 620 -33.04 2.02 -30.58
CA HIS A 620 -33.88 3.05 -29.97
C HIS A 620 -34.87 2.43 -28.98
N GLN A 621 -35.33 3.21 -28.01
CA GLN A 621 -36.28 2.80 -26.97
C GLN A 621 -36.99 4.02 -26.36
N GLN A 622 -38.31 3.92 -26.17
CA GLN A 622 -39.06 4.86 -25.34
C GLN A 622 -38.89 4.50 -23.85
N LEU A 623 -38.51 5.48 -23.04
CA LEU A 623 -38.27 5.38 -21.60
C LEU A 623 -39.43 6.06 -20.85
N SER A 624 -39.85 5.49 -19.73
CA SER A 624 -40.75 6.13 -18.77
C SER A 624 -39.93 6.91 -17.74
N LEU A 625 -40.37 8.10 -17.35
CA LEU A 625 -39.65 9.05 -16.47
C LEU A 625 -40.60 9.66 -15.42
N HIS A 626 -40.04 10.19 -14.33
CA HIS A 626 -40.81 10.98 -13.36
C HIS A 626 -41.01 12.42 -13.86
N PRO A 627 -42.14 13.08 -13.57
CA PRO A 627 -42.34 14.51 -13.83
C PRO A 627 -41.38 15.40 -13.04
N TYR A 628 -41.08 16.58 -13.59
CA TYR A 628 -40.25 17.61 -12.95
C TYR A 628 -38.78 17.20 -12.59
N CYS A 629 -38.31 16.06 -13.09
CA CYS A 629 -37.00 15.48 -12.77
C CYS A 629 -35.97 15.72 -13.89
N THR A 630 -34.68 15.77 -13.53
CA THR A 630 -33.57 15.97 -14.48
C THR A 630 -32.73 14.71 -14.61
N TYR A 631 -32.56 14.23 -15.84
CA TYR A 631 -31.88 12.99 -16.20
C TYR A 631 -30.66 13.22 -17.10
N ARG A 632 -29.73 12.27 -17.05
CA ARG A 632 -28.83 11.90 -18.15
C ARG A 632 -28.98 10.41 -18.43
N PHE A 633 -28.67 9.98 -19.64
CA PHE A 633 -28.72 8.57 -20.06
C PHE A 633 -27.37 8.13 -20.62
N ARG A 634 -27.02 6.85 -20.44
CA ARG A 634 -25.93 6.17 -21.16
C ARG A 634 -26.38 4.77 -21.53
N VAL A 635 -25.78 4.19 -22.57
CA VAL A 635 -26.13 2.85 -23.06
C VAL A 635 -24.91 1.95 -23.03
N ILE A 636 -25.09 0.72 -22.57
CA ILE A 636 -24.10 -0.37 -22.59
C ILE A 636 -24.61 -1.40 -23.59
N ALA A 637 -23.74 -1.89 -24.48
CA ALA A 637 -24.04 -3.02 -25.36
C ALA A 637 -23.68 -4.34 -24.67
N VAL A 638 -24.39 -5.42 -24.99
CA VAL A 638 -24.15 -6.74 -24.42
C VAL A 638 -24.20 -7.79 -25.53
N ASN A 639 -23.22 -8.68 -25.58
CA ASN A 639 -23.28 -9.92 -26.36
C ASN A 639 -23.13 -11.14 -25.43
N GLU A 640 -23.10 -12.34 -25.99
CA GLU A 640 -22.88 -13.60 -25.26
C GLU A 640 -21.53 -13.67 -24.51
N ILE A 641 -20.58 -12.75 -24.76
CA ILE A 641 -19.28 -12.70 -24.08
C ILE A 641 -19.31 -11.78 -22.86
N GLY A 642 -20.03 -10.65 -22.94
CA GLY A 642 -20.12 -9.71 -21.83
C GLY A 642 -20.72 -8.35 -22.20
N ARG A 643 -20.64 -7.43 -21.22
CA ARG A 643 -21.04 -6.03 -21.34
C ARG A 643 -19.89 -5.19 -21.92
N SER A 644 -20.21 -4.22 -22.76
CA SER A 644 -19.28 -3.16 -23.17
C SER A 644 -18.99 -2.20 -22.01
N ASP A 645 -18.01 -1.31 -22.21
CA ASP A 645 -17.99 -0.06 -21.46
C ASP A 645 -19.28 0.76 -21.71
N PRO A 646 -19.69 1.64 -20.79
CA PRO A 646 -20.83 2.52 -21.00
C PRO A 646 -20.54 3.61 -22.03
N SER A 647 -21.55 3.99 -22.83
CA SER A 647 -21.46 5.12 -23.74
C SER A 647 -21.10 6.43 -23.04
N ILE A 648 -20.60 7.40 -23.81
CA ILE A 648 -20.56 8.80 -23.37
C ILE A 648 -21.99 9.21 -22.95
N PRO A 649 -22.19 9.76 -21.73
CA PRO A 649 -23.50 10.17 -21.27
C PRO A 649 -24.13 11.30 -22.09
N SER A 650 -25.44 11.20 -22.32
CA SER A 650 -26.26 12.22 -22.99
C SER A 650 -26.10 13.61 -22.36
N GLY A 651 -26.56 14.65 -23.07
CA GLY A 651 -26.85 15.94 -22.46
C GLY A 651 -27.89 15.82 -21.34
N TYR A 652 -27.97 16.87 -20.52
CA TYR A 652 -28.98 17.00 -19.47
C TYR A 652 -30.39 17.19 -20.04
N HIS A 653 -31.36 16.52 -19.46
CA HIS A 653 -32.74 16.55 -19.92
C HIS A 653 -33.72 16.64 -18.75
N SER A 654 -34.66 17.59 -18.76
CA SER A 654 -35.61 17.82 -17.65
C SER A 654 -37.06 17.65 -18.12
N THR A 655 -37.82 16.80 -17.42
CA THR A 655 -39.24 16.57 -17.72
C THR A 655 -40.12 17.73 -17.23
N PRO A 656 -41.21 18.08 -17.95
CA PRO A 656 -42.23 18.99 -17.43
C PRO A 656 -42.90 18.51 -16.13
N PRO A 657 -43.49 19.41 -15.31
CA PRO A 657 -44.20 19.05 -14.08
C PRO A 657 -45.62 18.53 -14.32
N ALA A 658 -46.15 17.80 -13.34
CA ALA A 658 -47.52 17.27 -13.26
C ALA A 658 -48.10 17.41 -11.84
N VAL A 659 -49.36 17.03 -11.62
CA VAL A 659 -49.95 16.94 -10.26
C VAL A 659 -49.39 15.75 -9.46
N PRO A 660 -49.43 15.74 -8.12
CA PRO A 660 -48.94 14.61 -7.33
C PRO A 660 -49.80 13.35 -7.51
N ASP A 661 -49.16 12.18 -7.70
CA ASP A 661 -49.87 10.92 -7.99
C ASP A 661 -50.37 10.16 -6.74
N SER A 662 -49.93 10.57 -5.55
CA SER A 662 -50.17 9.85 -4.28
C SER A 662 -50.17 10.80 -3.07
N ASN A 663 -50.38 10.26 -1.87
CA ASN A 663 -50.42 10.97 -0.59
C ASN A 663 -49.38 10.36 0.38
N PRO A 664 -48.97 11.07 1.46
CA PRO A 664 -48.01 10.53 2.42
C PRO A 664 -48.54 9.32 3.20
N SER A 665 -47.61 8.44 3.60
CA SER A 665 -47.89 7.29 4.48
C SER A 665 -47.78 7.64 5.97
N GLY A 666 -48.15 6.68 6.83
CA GLY A 666 -47.83 6.72 8.25
C GLY A 666 -48.46 7.87 9.03
N VAL A 667 -49.57 8.45 8.55
CA VAL A 667 -50.32 9.51 9.23
C VAL A 667 -50.67 9.06 10.67
N ARG A 668 -50.17 9.81 11.65
CA ARG A 668 -50.18 9.47 13.08
C ARG A 668 -50.22 10.72 13.95
N SER A 669 -50.25 10.52 15.27
CA SER A 669 -50.28 11.61 16.25
C SER A 669 -49.37 11.34 17.45
N ASP A 670 -48.50 12.30 17.79
CA ASP A 670 -47.42 12.13 18.77
C ASP A 670 -47.28 13.36 19.70
N SER A 671 -48.40 13.86 20.20
CA SER A 671 -48.41 15.09 21.02
C SER A 671 -47.81 14.91 22.42
N THR A 672 -46.92 15.83 22.79
CA THR A 672 -46.36 15.93 24.14
C THR A 672 -47.20 16.78 25.10
N ASP A 673 -48.11 17.63 24.61
CA ASP A 673 -48.94 18.55 25.39
C ASP A 673 -50.39 18.04 25.49
N PRO A 674 -50.96 17.88 26.71
CA PRO A 674 -52.32 17.39 26.94
C PRO A 674 -53.46 18.30 26.45
N LYS A 675 -53.17 19.40 25.75
CA LYS A 675 -54.14 20.29 25.08
C LYS A 675 -53.82 20.55 23.60
N THR A 676 -52.92 19.78 23.00
CA THR A 676 -52.70 19.82 21.54
C THR A 676 -52.77 18.43 20.91
N LEU A 677 -53.22 18.41 19.65
CA LEU A 677 -53.03 17.30 18.73
C LEU A 677 -51.90 17.68 17.76
N LYS A 678 -50.77 16.98 17.88
CA LYS A 678 -49.67 17.02 16.92
C LYS A 678 -49.90 15.91 15.90
N ILE A 679 -50.01 16.29 14.64
CA ILE A 679 -50.21 15.38 13.50
C ILE A 679 -48.87 15.24 12.78
N THR A 680 -48.42 14.01 12.58
CA THR A 680 -47.20 13.65 11.86
C THR A 680 -47.51 12.61 10.77
N TRP A 681 -46.66 12.52 9.77
CA TRP A 681 -46.73 11.54 8.67
C TRP A 681 -45.32 11.30 8.15
N ASP A 682 -45.14 10.32 7.28
CA ASP A 682 -43.87 10.10 6.61
C ASP A 682 -43.74 11.08 5.43
N GLU A 683 -42.61 11.79 5.33
CA GLU A 683 -42.40 12.73 4.23
C GLU A 683 -42.32 12.01 2.89
N MET A 684 -43.08 12.50 1.91
CA MET A 684 -43.03 12.00 0.55
C MET A 684 -41.71 12.37 -0.13
N ASP A 685 -41.10 11.37 -0.78
CA ASP A 685 -39.99 11.52 -1.72
C ASP A 685 -40.19 12.71 -2.65
N ARG A 686 -39.14 13.54 -2.82
CA ARG A 686 -39.20 14.70 -3.73
C ARG A 686 -39.58 14.32 -5.18
N ARG A 687 -39.36 13.07 -5.61
CA ARG A 687 -39.85 12.55 -6.90
C ARG A 687 -41.37 12.63 -7.00
N SER A 688 -42.07 12.18 -5.97
CA SER A 688 -43.54 12.14 -5.90
C SER A 688 -44.18 13.53 -5.78
N HIS A 689 -43.38 14.59 -5.60
CA HIS A 689 -43.86 15.98 -5.58
C HIS A 689 -44.34 16.43 -6.97
N ASN A 690 -43.81 15.82 -8.04
CA ASN A 690 -44.14 16.06 -9.46
C ASN A 690 -44.06 17.52 -9.96
N GLY A 691 -43.68 18.50 -9.14
CA GLY A 691 -43.73 19.91 -9.50
C GLY A 691 -43.26 20.87 -8.40
N LYS A 692 -43.37 22.18 -8.66
CA LYS A 692 -42.94 23.25 -7.76
C LYS A 692 -43.98 23.54 -6.67
N ARG A 693 -43.55 24.17 -5.57
CA ARG A 693 -44.40 24.56 -4.42
C ARG A 693 -45.24 23.40 -3.88
N PHE A 694 -44.58 22.28 -3.62
CA PHE A 694 -45.21 21.13 -2.99
C PHE A 694 -45.53 21.41 -1.52
N GLN A 695 -46.74 21.09 -1.09
CA GLN A 695 -47.25 21.27 0.28
C GLN A 695 -48.25 20.16 0.63
N TYR A 696 -48.41 19.88 1.91
CA TYR A 696 -49.43 18.99 2.45
C TYR A 696 -50.66 19.77 2.91
N LYS A 697 -51.83 19.35 2.46
CA LYS A 697 -53.14 19.80 2.93
C LYS A 697 -53.61 18.86 4.04
N VAL A 698 -53.48 19.29 5.28
CA VAL A 698 -53.87 18.54 6.49
C VAL A 698 -55.30 18.93 6.85
N SER A 699 -56.17 17.95 7.07
CA SER A 699 -57.57 18.15 7.48
C SER A 699 -57.91 17.32 8.72
N TRP A 700 -58.69 17.86 9.66
CA TRP A 700 -59.02 17.19 10.92
C TRP A 700 -60.42 17.51 11.47
N ARG A 701 -60.97 16.59 12.27
CA ARG A 701 -62.18 16.76 13.10
C ARG A 701 -62.20 15.77 14.27
N GLU A 702 -63.00 16.04 15.30
CA GLU A 702 -63.17 15.13 16.45
C GLU A 702 -63.87 13.82 16.03
N ALA A 703 -63.36 12.67 16.47
CA ALA A 703 -63.76 11.36 15.97
C ALA A 703 -65.19 10.97 16.37
N GLY A 704 -65.93 10.34 15.44
CA GLY A 704 -67.31 9.89 15.69
C GLY A 704 -68.38 11.00 15.62
N SER A 705 -67.97 12.28 15.52
CA SER A 705 -68.87 13.42 15.40
C SER A 705 -69.42 13.54 13.98
N LYS A 706 -70.48 12.77 13.66
CA LYS A 706 -70.99 12.56 12.29
C LYS A 706 -71.32 13.82 11.49
N ASN A 707 -71.66 14.93 12.16
CA ASN A 707 -72.01 16.20 11.52
C ASN A 707 -70.90 17.27 11.61
N ALA A 708 -69.69 16.92 12.09
CA ALA A 708 -68.58 17.87 12.17
C ALA A 708 -67.98 18.17 10.80
N HIS A 709 -67.88 19.46 10.47
CA HIS A 709 -67.11 19.96 9.33
C HIS A 709 -65.62 19.66 9.49
N TRP A 710 -64.95 19.38 8.38
CA TRP A 710 -63.49 19.22 8.34
C TRP A 710 -62.82 20.60 8.39
N ASN A 711 -62.04 20.84 9.43
CA ASN A 711 -61.06 21.93 9.45
C ASN A 711 -59.87 21.52 8.57
N HIS A 712 -59.14 22.47 7.98
CA HIS A 712 -57.95 22.17 7.20
C HIS A 712 -56.93 23.31 7.21
N GLY A 713 -55.68 22.99 6.86
CA GLY A 713 -54.56 23.91 6.71
C GLY A 713 -53.49 23.34 5.77
N TYR A 714 -52.49 24.16 5.43
CA TYR A 714 -51.41 23.81 4.50
C TYR A 714 -50.05 23.96 5.19
N ILE A 715 -49.11 23.05 4.93
CA ILE A 715 -47.75 23.07 5.49
C ILE A 715 -46.76 22.33 4.59
N GLU A 716 -45.48 22.72 4.59
CA GLU A 716 -44.46 22.14 3.71
C GLU A 716 -43.86 20.82 4.23
N SER A 717 -43.83 20.63 5.54
CA SER A 717 -43.37 19.40 6.21
C SER A 717 -44.17 19.13 7.49
N PRO A 718 -44.23 17.88 7.99
CA PRO A 718 -44.71 17.59 9.33
C PRO A 718 -43.80 18.23 10.41
N PRO A 719 -44.30 18.50 11.63
CA PRO A 719 -45.65 18.23 12.13
C PRO A 719 -46.65 19.37 11.87
N PHE A 720 -47.92 19.04 11.74
CA PHE A 720 -49.01 20.01 11.84
C PHE A 720 -49.58 20.04 13.27
N LEU A 721 -49.82 21.23 13.84
CA LEU A 721 -50.26 21.41 15.22
C LEU A 721 -51.69 21.96 15.30
N VAL A 722 -52.54 21.26 16.05
CA VAL A 722 -53.91 21.68 16.39
C VAL A 722 -53.98 21.96 17.89
N ASN A 723 -54.25 23.21 18.26
CA ASN A 723 -54.27 23.67 19.65
C ASN A 723 -55.67 23.67 20.26
N ASN A 724 -55.76 23.75 21.59
CA ASN A 724 -57.00 23.76 22.37
C ASN A 724 -57.85 22.48 22.25
N THR A 725 -57.21 21.32 22.14
CA THR A 725 -57.89 20.02 22.21
C THR A 725 -58.17 19.61 23.66
N GLY A 726 -59.03 18.58 23.86
CA GLY A 726 -59.05 17.84 25.12
C GLY A 726 -57.76 17.04 25.32
N THR A 727 -57.62 16.40 26.49
CA THR A 727 -56.53 15.45 26.80
C THR A 727 -56.90 14.06 26.30
N TYR A 728 -55.94 13.35 25.67
CA TYR A 728 -56.12 11.99 25.14
C TYR A 728 -57.44 11.76 24.37
N THR A 729 -57.82 12.74 23.55
CA THR A 729 -59.10 12.82 22.84
C THR A 729 -58.90 12.39 21.37
N PRO A 730 -59.77 11.53 20.80
CA PRO A 730 -59.58 11.00 19.45
C PRO A 730 -60.06 11.95 18.34
N PHE A 731 -59.33 11.99 17.23
CA PHE A 731 -59.59 12.81 16.04
C PHE A 731 -59.48 11.98 14.76
N GLU A 732 -60.37 12.25 13.80
CA GLU A 732 -60.24 11.82 12.41
C GLU A 732 -59.32 12.81 11.65
N ILE A 733 -58.34 12.28 10.92
CA ILE A 733 -57.24 13.03 10.28
C ILE A 733 -57.13 12.62 8.81
N LYS A 734 -56.85 13.57 7.92
CA LYS A 734 -56.51 13.36 6.50
C LYS A 734 -55.30 14.20 6.11
N VAL A 735 -54.40 13.66 5.30
CA VAL A 735 -53.27 14.42 4.72
C VAL A 735 -53.22 14.16 3.22
N GLN A 736 -53.29 15.24 2.43
CA GLN A 736 -53.34 15.19 0.97
C GLN A 736 -52.16 15.96 0.37
N ALA A 737 -51.51 15.40 -0.66
CA ALA A 737 -50.43 16.07 -1.38
C ALA A 737 -50.96 17.15 -2.32
N VAL A 738 -50.26 18.30 -2.43
CA VAL A 738 -50.63 19.42 -3.29
C VAL A 738 -49.35 20.02 -3.90
N ASN A 739 -49.40 20.49 -5.15
CA ASN A 739 -48.32 21.29 -5.75
C ASN A 739 -48.87 22.45 -6.60
N SER A 740 -48.01 23.17 -7.32
CA SER A 740 -48.38 24.34 -8.14
C SER A 740 -49.38 24.07 -9.27
N LEU A 741 -49.69 22.81 -9.59
CA LEU A 741 -50.67 22.42 -10.62
C LEU A 741 -51.99 21.91 -10.05
N GLY A 742 -52.04 21.48 -8.79
CA GLY A 742 -53.27 20.98 -8.16
C GLY A 742 -53.05 20.07 -6.96
N GLU A 743 -54.16 19.55 -6.45
CA GLU A 743 -54.20 18.52 -5.40
C GLU A 743 -54.04 17.12 -6.02
N GLY A 744 -53.38 16.21 -5.30
CA GLY A 744 -53.32 14.79 -5.60
C GLY A 744 -54.61 14.04 -5.24
N PRO A 745 -54.61 12.70 -5.28
CA PRO A 745 -55.80 11.88 -5.00
C PRO A 745 -56.38 12.14 -3.59
N ALA A 746 -57.66 11.85 -3.38
CA ALA A 746 -58.29 12.06 -2.07
C ALA A 746 -57.87 10.96 -1.05
N PRO A 747 -57.37 11.31 0.15
CA PRO A 747 -56.97 10.34 1.17
C PRO A 747 -58.16 9.85 2.03
N ASP A 748 -58.03 8.67 2.62
CA ASP A 748 -58.94 8.14 3.66
C ASP A 748 -58.62 8.69 5.06
N PRO A 749 -59.57 8.63 6.02
CA PRO A 749 -59.41 9.20 7.36
C PRO A 749 -58.75 8.23 8.36
N GLU A 750 -57.67 8.67 9.01
CA GLU A 750 -56.98 7.95 10.10
C GLU A 750 -57.38 8.47 11.48
N ILE A 751 -57.17 7.67 12.54
CA ILE A 751 -57.50 8.03 13.94
C ILE A 751 -56.25 8.38 14.75
N GLY A 752 -56.12 9.65 15.14
CA GLY A 752 -55.09 10.14 16.07
C GLY A 752 -55.67 10.54 17.43
N HIS A 753 -54.79 10.78 18.41
CA HIS A 753 -55.13 11.25 19.76
C HIS A 753 -54.30 12.49 20.15
N SER A 754 -54.92 13.41 20.91
CA SER A 754 -54.19 14.50 21.58
C SER A 754 -53.35 13.99 22.77
N GLY A 755 -52.48 14.84 23.31
CA GLY A 755 -51.45 14.43 24.27
C GLY A 755 -51.98 13.87 25.60
N GLU A 756 -51.12 13.11 26.27
CA GLU A 756 -51.36 12.55 27.62
C GLU A 756 -51.00 13.54 28.74
N ASP A 757 -51.59 13.35 29.93
CA ASP A 757 -51.27 14.02 31.20
C ASP A 757 -50.99 12.97 32.29
N ASN A 758 -50.44 13.32 33.45
CA ASN A 758 -50.19 12.36 34.54
C ASN A 758 -51.49 11.69 35.06
N PRO A 759 -51.44 10.41 35.50
CA PRO A 759 -52.60 9.75 36.10
C PRO A 759 -53.03 10.46 37.38
N GLN A 760 -54.32 10.80 37.53
CA GLN A 760 -54.78 11.62 38.66
C GLN A 760 -55.31 10.83 39.86
N GLU A 761 -55.55 9.53 39.71
CA GLU A 761 -56.12 8.68 40.76
C GLU A 761 -55.17 7.56 41.18
N ALA A 762 -55.17 7.24 42.49
CA ALA A 762 -54.30 6.23 43.07
C ALA A 762 -54.91 4.82 42.97
N PRO A 763 -54.10 3.75 42.88
CA PRO A 763 -54.58 2.38 42.99
C PRO A 763 -55.23 2.11 44.36
N THR A 764 -56.29 1.30 44.40
CA THR A 764 -57.09 1.07 45.62
C THR A 764 -57.16 -0.40 46.02
N GLY A 765 -57.54 -0.67 47.28
CA GLY A 765 -57.76 -2.04 47.79
C GLY A 765 -56.48 -2.86 47.91
N VAL A 766 -55.48 -2.33 48.62
CA VAL A 766 -54.18 -3.01 48.82
C VAL A 766 -54.29 -4.11 49.88
N GLU A 767 -53.84 -5.31 49.57
CA GLU A 767 -53.80 -6.49 50.46
C GLU A 767 -52.39 -7.12 50.48
N SER A 768 -52.03 -7.83 51.56
CA SER A 768 -50.74 -8.55 51.64
C SER A 768 -50.79 -9.91 52.35
N THR A 769 -49.87 -10.80 52.02
CA THR A 769 -49.63 -12.09 52.70
C THR A 769 -48.15 -12.24 53.01
N VAL A 770 -47.79 -12.42 54.28
CA VAL A 770 -46.39 -12.46 54.74
C VAL A 770 -45.88 -13.91 54.86
N MET A 771 -44.62 -14.10 54.48
CA MET A 771 -43.82 -15.32 54.62
C MET A 771 -42.49 -14.96 55.32
N ASN A 772 -41.55 -15.91 55.44
CA ASN A 772 -40.30 -15.77 56.21
C ASN A 772 -39.52 -14.46 55.93
N ARG A 773 -38.98 -14.30 54.71
CA ARG A 773 -38.27 -13.09 54.24
C ARG A 773 -38.94 -12.47 53.00
N THR A 774 -40.25 -12.72 52.82
CA THR A 774 -41.00 -12.36 51.60
C THR A 774 -42.41 -11.92 51.95
N VAL A 775 -42.98 -10.98 51.19
CA VAL A 775 -44.41 -10.62 51.23
C VAL A 775 -45.00 -10.64 49.81
N ARG A 776 -46.22 -11.15 49.66
CA ARG A 776 -47.03 -11.04 48.42
C ARG A 776 -48.05 -9.91 48.59
N VAL A 777 -48.28 -9.10 47.55
CA VAL A 777 -49.13 -7.89 47.57
C VAL A 777 -50.12 -7.91 46.41
N LYS A 778 -51.34 -7.36 46.60
CA LYS A 778 -52.40 -7.24 45.57
C LYS A 778 -53.12 -5.88 45.63
N TRP A 779 -53.70 -5.43 44.51
CA TRP A 779 -54.48 -4.18 44.40
C TRP A 779 -55.52 -4.21 43.27
N LYS A 780 -56.27 -3.11 43.09
CA LYS A 780 -57.20 -2.86 41.97
C LYS A 780 -56.62 -1.86 40.95
N GLU A 781 -57.06 -2.01 39.69
CA GLU A 781 -56.68 -1.16 38.56
C GLU A 781 -57.09 0.31 38.79
N ALA A 782 -56.27 1.24 38.27
CA ALA A 782 -56.46 2.68 38.43
C ALA A 782 -57.41 3.23 37.36
N GLN A 783 -58.29 4.15 37.75
CA GLN A 783 -59.18 4.88 36.84
C GLN A 783 -58.53 6.20 36.38
N ASN A 784 -59.13 6.86 35.39
CA ASN A 784 -58.80 8.25 35.01
C ASN A 784 -57.29 8.49 34.75
N VAL A 785 -56.68 7.60 33.96
CA VAL A 785 -55.23 7.57 33.70
C VAL A 785 -54.77 8.72 32.78
N ARG A 786 -55.69 9.37 32.06
CA ARG A 786 -55.47 10.53 31.14
C ARG A 786 -54.33 10.31 30.12
N GLY A 787 -54.12 9.05 29.76
CA GLY A 787 -53.12 8.52 28.84
C GLY A 787 -53.11 6.99 28.90
N LEU A 788 -52.18 6.35 28.18
CA LEU A 788 -52.02 4.89 28.16
C LEU A 788 -51.38 4.38 29.47
N LEU A 789 -52.07 3.48 30.17
CA LEU A 789 -51.53 2.84 31.38
C LEU A 789 -50.34 1.93 31.04
N LEU A 790 -49.15 2.26 31.56
CA LEU A 790 -47.92 1.49 31.33
C LEU A 790 -47.61 0.50 32.47
N GLY A 791 -48.10 0.78 33.69
CA GLY A 791 -47.95 -0.14 34.82
C GLY A 791 -48.12 0.51 36.19
N TYR A 792 -47.55 -0.17 37.19
CA TYR A 792 -47.53 0.22 38.60
C TYR A 792 -46.12 0.18 39.19
N LYS A 793 -45.89 0.90 40.29
CA LYS A 793 -44.69 0.76 41.13
C LYS A 793 -45.06 0.49 42.59
N VAL A 794 -44.27 -0.33 43.26
CA VAL A 794 -44.44 -0.76 44.66
C VAL A 794 -43.13 -0.50 45.44
N PRO A 795 -42.91 0.73 45.93
CA PRO A 795 -41.88 1.04 46.94
C PRO A 795 -42.16 0.42 48.32
N GLU A 796 -41.11 -0.07 48.97
CA GLU A 796 -41.14 -0.54 50.37
C GLU A 796 -40.19 0.25 51.29
N LYS A 797 -40.44 0.19 52.59
CA LYS A 797 -39.69 0.90 53.63
C LYS A 797 -39.73 0.16 54.97
N GLU A 798 -38.58 0.02 55.63
CA GLU A 798 -38.49 -0.54 56.99
C GLU A 798 -38.84 0.52 58.06
N GLU A 799 -39.72 0.17 59.02
CA GLU A 799 -40.08 1.04 60.15
C GLU A 799 -39.16 0.74 61.35
N ARG A 800 -38.10 1.55 61.53
CA ARG A 800 -37.22 1.49 62.71
C ARG A 800 -37.98 1.88 63.98
N LEU A 801 -38.12 0.92 64.89
CA LEU A 801 -38.81 1.06 66.18
C LEU A 801 -37.96 1.74 67.28
N ASP A 802 -37.15 2.75 66.92
CA ASP A 802 -36.29 3.48 67.85
C ASP A 802 -36.83 4.87 68.19
N ARG A 803 -37.22 5.06 69.46
CA ARG A 803 -37.98 6.23 69.91
C ARG A 803 -37.08 7.41 70.32
N GLY A 804 -36.38 7.98 69.35
CA GLY A 804 -35.86 9.35 69.46
C GLY A 804 -34.35 9.51 69.26
N LYS A 805 -33.95 9.66 67.99
CA LYS A 805 -32.78 10.44 67.54
C LYS A 805 -33.03 10.98 66.14
N SER A 806 -32.13 11.85 65.69
CA SER A 806 -32.13 12.68 64.48
C SER A 806 -32.87 12.16 63.23
N LYS A 807 -33.50 13.09 62.49
CA LYS A 807 -33.94 12.90 61.09
C LYS A 807 -32.73 12.80 60.15
N GLU A 808 -32.02 11.69 60.18
CA GLU A 808 -31.15 11.33 59.05
C GLU A 808 -32.00 10.79 57.90
N GLN A 809 -31.54 11.02 56.66
CA GLN A 809 -32.34 10.71 55.46
C GLN A 809 -32.52 9.19 55.31
N ALA A 810 -33.73 8.77 54.90
CA ALA A 810 -34.06 7.37 54.67
C ALA A 810 -33.22 6.84 53.51
N LYS A 811 -32.21 6.01 53.84
CA LYS A 811 -31.30 5.44 52.86
C LYS A 811 -31.90 4.15 52.28
N ASP A 812 -32.19 4.22 50.99
CA ASP A 812 -32.59 3.13 50.09
C ASP A 812 -33.95 2.47 50.38
N SER A 813 -35.01 3.01 49.75
CA SER A 813 -36.32 2.37 49.63
C SER A 813 -36.41 1.63 48.30
N ARG A 814 -36.34 0.29 48.32
CA ARG A 814 -36.41 -0.53 47.11
C ARG A 814 -37.78 -0.39 46.44
N VAL A 815 -37.78 -0.24 45.11
CA VAL A 815 -38.98 -0.07 44.30
C VAL A 815 -39.13 -1.25 43.34
N VAL A 816 -40.24 -1.98 43.41
CA VAL A 816 -40.58 -3.03 42.45
C VAL A 816 -41.50 -2.42 41.37
N VAL A 817 -41.20 -2.65 40.09
CA VAL A 817 -41.99 -2.13 38.95
C VAL A 817 -42.77 -3.28 38.32
N VAL A 818 -44.05 -3.04 38.03
CA VAL A 818 -45.00 -4.05 37.54
C VAL A 818 -45.65 -3.52 36.27
N HIS A 819 -45.31 -4.10 35.13
CA HIS A 819 -45.71 -3.59 33.82
C HIS A 819 -47.12 -4.07 33.40
N GLY A 820 -47.81 -3.23 32.62
CA GLY A 820 -49.17 -3.49 32.12
C GLY A 820 -50.24 -3.44 33.23
N ASN A 821 -51.40 -4.04 32.97
CA ASN A 821 -52.54 -4.05 33.89
C ASN A 821 -52.44 -5.09 35.04
N ARG A 822 -51.23 -5.61 35.33
CA ARG A 822 -51.03 -6.61 36.39
C ARG A 822 -51.13 -5.97 37.78
N THR A 823 -52.03 -6.45 38.63
CA THR A 823 -52.30 -5.87 39.96
C THR A 823 -51.86 -6.74 41.17
N SER A 824 -50.77 -7.51 41.04
CA SER A 824 -50.21 -8.28 42.16
C SER A 824 -48.75 -8.65 41.98
N GLU A 825 -47.96 -8.65 43.06
CA GLU A 825 -46.50 -8.85 43.03
C GLU A 825 -45.92 -9.50 44.31
N GLU A 826 -44.71 -10.05 44.23
CA GLU A 826 -43.95 -10.57 45.38
C GLU A 826 -42.67 -9.78 45.65
N VAL A 827 -42.39 -9.54 46.94
CA VAL A 827 -41.32 -8.67 47.43
C VAL A 827 -40.46 -9.46 48.43
N THR A 828 -39.22 -9.77 48.04
CA THR A 828 -38.35 -10.79 48.67
C THR A 828 -37.09 -10.19 49.33
N GLY A 829 -36.50 -10.84 50.33
CA GLY A 829 -35.24 -10.42 50.97
C GLY A 829 -35.39 -9.57 52.25
N LEU A 830 -36.62 -9.39 52.75
CA LEU A 830 -36.94 -8.68 53.99
C LEU A 830 -36.09 -9.18 55.18
N LYS A 831 -35.82 -8.34 56.18
CA LYS A 831 -35.19 -8.78 57.44
C LYS A 831 -36.15 -9.57 58.32
N LEU A 832 -35.58 -10.40 59.20
CA LEU A 832 -36.32 -11.10 60.24
C LEU A 832 -36.60 -10.16 61.43
N TYR A 833 -37.72 -10.38 62.11
CA TYR A 833 -38.20 -9.59 63.26
C TYR A 833 -38.29 -8.06 63.02
N SER A 834 -38.50 -7.64 61.77
CA SER A 834 -38.64 -6.24 61.35
C SER A 834 -40.10 -5.89 60.98
N ARG A 835 -40.41 -4.59 60.98
CA ARG A 835 -41.67 -4.04 60.49
C ARG A 835 -41.45 -3.25 59.19
N TYR A 836 -42.42 -3.31 58.29
CA TYR A 836 -42.38 -2.68 56.97
C TYR A 836 -43.66 -1.91 56.64
N GLU A 837 -43.53 -0.93 55.74
CA GLU A 837 -44.56 -0.07 55.17
C GLU A 837 -44.36 0.01 53.64
N LEU A 838 -45.43 -0.11 52.85
CA LEU A 838 -45.40 -0.01 51.38
C LEU A 838 -46.57 0.82 50.83
N PHE A 839 -46.44 1.28 49.59
CA PHE A 839 -47.48 2.03 48.86
C PHE A 839 -47.36 1.76 47.35
N ILE A 840 -48.38 2.12 46.57
CA ILE A 840 -48.48 1.78 45.14
C ILE A 840 -48.84 3.01 44.31
N THR A 841 -48.14 3.22 43.18
CA THR A 841 -48.48 4.23 42.15
C THR A 841 -48.86 3.56 40.84
N ALA A 842 -49.73 4.20 40.05
CA ALA A 842 -49.88 3.92 38.62
C ALA A 842 -48.98 4.86 37.80
N PHE A 843 -48.56 4.46 36.59
CA PHE A 843 -47.81 5.35 35.69
C PHE A 843 -48.17 5.19 34.21
N ASN A 844 -48.00 6.27 33.46
CA ASN A 844 -48.17 6.35 32.00
C ASN A 844 -46.91 6.99 31.35
N SER A 845 -47.00 7.48 30.10
CA SER A 845 -45.84 8.08 29.41
C SER A 845 -45.35 9.40 30.02
N LYS A 846 -46.17 10.08 30.83
CA LYS A 846 -45.86 11.39 31.44
C LYS A 846 -45.23 11.25 32.82
N GLY A 847 -45.60 10.21 33.56
CA GLY A 847 -45.00 9.89 34.84
C GLY A 847 -45.94 9.13 35.76
N GLU A 848 -45.64 9.22 37.05
CA GLU A 848 -46.41 8.58 38.12
C GLU A 848 -47.62 9.43 38.53
N GLY A 849 -48.69 8.73 38.91
CA GLY A 849 -49.82 9.30 39.65
C GLY A 849 -49.60 9.24 41.17
N PRO A 850 -50.61 9.66 41.96
CA PRO A 850 -50.50 9.71 43.42
C PRO A 850 -50.33 8.32 44.07
N HIS A 851 -49.63 8.29 45.21
CA HIS A 851 -49.45 7.09 46.02
C HIS A 851 -50.77 6.61 46.64
N SER A 852 -50.96 5.29 46.72
CA SER A 852 -51.98 4.67 47.56
C SER A 852 -51.78 4.97 49.05
N THR A 853 -52.80 4.70 49.86
CA THR A 853 -52.65 4.67 51.33
C THR A 853 -51.54 3.69 51.74
N PRO A 854 -50.65 4.04 52.70
CA PRO A 854 -49.60 3.14 53.14
C PRO A 854 -50.14 1.88 53.83
N HIS A 855 -49.56 0.73 53.51
CA HIS A 855 -49.92 -0.59 54.01
C HIS A 855 -48.78 -1.19 54.82
N ARG A 856 -49.07 -1.83 55.97
CA ARG A 856 -48.06 -2.15 57.01
C ARG A 856 -48.10 -3.61 57.47
N PHE A 857 -46.92 -4.19 57.74
CA PHE A 857 -46.80 -5.60 58.17
C PHE A 857 -45.48 -5.89 58.95
N ASN A 858 -45.40 -7.05 59.61
CA ASN A 858 -44.25 -7.53 60.40
C ASN A 858 -43.71 -8.87 59.87
N THR A 859 -42.42 -9.16 60.05
CA THR A 859 -41.77 -10.46 59.73
C THR A 859 -41.50 -11.32 60.99
N SER A 860 -41.07 -12.59 60.80
CA SER A 860 -40.88 -13.60 61.86
C SER A 860 -39.49 -13.59 62.52
N GLU A 861 -39.35 -14.20 63.70
CA GLU A 861 -38.05 -14.45 64.38
C GLU A 861 -37.23 -15.58 63.73
N GLY A 862 -35.93 -15.64 64.06
CA GLY A 862 -34.99 -16.68 63.64
C GLY A 862 -33.86 -16.95 64.64
N VAL A 863 -32.95 -17.86 64.27
CA VAL A 863 -31.77 -18.23 65.07
C VAL A 863 -30.71 -17.11 65.05
N PRO A 864 -29.94 -16.91 66.13
CA PRO A 864 -28.95 -15.86 66.20
C PRO A 864 -27.73 -16.18 65.34
N GLY A 865 -26.97 -15.15 64.98
CA GLY A 865 -25.62 -15.30 64.46
C GLY A 865 -24.64 -15.86 65.51
N PRO A 866 -23.37 -16.12 65.12
CA PRO A 866 -22.32 -16.48 66.07
C PRO A 866 -21.98 -15.30 66.99
N PRO A 867 -21.42 -15.55 68.19
CA PRO A 867 -20.78 -14.51 69.00
C PRO A 867 -19.74 -13.75 68.18
N ALA A 868 -19.71 -12.42 68.26
CA ALA A 868 -19.02 -11.58 67.29
C ALA A 868 -17.48 -11.55 67.44
N SER A 869 -16.97 -11.99 68.58
CA SER A 869 -15.55 -12.22 68.84
C SER A 869 -15.35 -13.30 69.91
N LEU A 870 -14.15 -13.87 69.95
CA LEU A 870 -13.65 -14.73 71.02
C LEU A 870 -12.17 -14.36 71.24
N THR A 871 -11.72 -14.28 72.49
CA THR A 871 -10.34 -14.00 72.88
C THR A 871 -9.98 -14.70 74.18
N PHE A 872 -8.69 -14.94 74.41
CA PHE A 872 -8.15 -15.64 75.58
C PHE A 872 -7.17 -14.75 76.35
N ASP A 873 -7.11 -14.96 77.67
CA ASP A 873 -6.03 -14.52 78.55
C ASP A 873 -5.51 -15.70 79.38
N SER A 874 -4.24 -15.69 79.75
CA SER A 874 -3.51 -16.81 80.38
C SER A 874 -2.88 -16.38 81.72
N PRO A 875 -3.69 -16.19 82.78
CA PRO A 875 -3.22 -15.63 84.05
C PRO A 875 -2.30 -16.57 84.85
N SER A 876 -2.20 -17.86 84.45
CA SER A 876 -1.17 -18.78 84.95
C SER A 876 -0.90 -19.90 83.94
N GLU A 877 0.16 -20.66 84.18
CA GLU A 877 0.49 -21.87 83.42
C GLU A 877 -0.60 -22.96 83.45
N ASN A 878 -1.64 -22.86 84.30
CA ASN A 878 -2.69 -23.89 84.44
C ASN A 878 -4.13 -23.36 84.29
N SER A 879 -4.31 -22.16 83.75
CA SER A 879 -5.65 -21.56 83.60
C SER A 879 -5.78 -20.62 82.40
N LEU A 880 -7.00 -20.53 81.87
CA LEU A 880 -7.37 -19.63 80.78
C LEU A 880 -8.65 -18.88 81.12
N ILE A 881 -8.73 -17.61 80.74
CA ILE A 881 -9.97 -16.82 80.75
C ILE A 881 -10.41 -16.61 79.30
N LEU A 882 -11.65 -16.98 79.00
CA LEU A 882 -12.31 -16.74 77.72
C LEU A 882 -13.15 -15.47 77.82
N TYR A 883 -13.11 -14.64 76.80
CA TYR A 883 -13.99 -13.48 76.62
C TYR A 883 -14.60 -13.53 75.21
N TRP A 884 -15.90 -13.25 75.07
CA TRP A 884 -16.58 -13.11 73.79
C TRP A 884 -17.44 -11.84 73.76
N THR A 885 -18.07 -11.57 72.61
CA THR A 885 -19.08 -10.52 72.47
C THR A 885 -20.39 -11.07 71.90
N PRO A 886 -21.57 -10.50 72.24
CA PRO A 886 -22.85 -10.97 71.74
C PRO A 886 -22.94 -10.93 70.19
N PRO A 887 -23.77 -11.79 69.56
CA PRO A 887 -24.01 -11.73 68.11
C PRO A 887 -24.54 -10.36 67.66
N VAL A 888 -24.02 -9.85 66.54
CA VAL A 888 -24.51 -8.61 65.90
C VAL A 888 -25.92 -8.80 65.33
N GLU A 889 -26.17 -9.95 64.70
CA GLU A 889 -27.50 -10.35 64.23
C GLU A 889 -28.15 -11.28 65.27
N THR A 890 -28.95 -10.71 66.19
CA THR A 890 -29.67 -11.54 67.17
C THR A 890 -30.85 -12.30 66.57
N ASN A 891 -31.45 -11.78 65.48
CA ASN A 891 -32.62 -12.33 64.76
C ASN A 891 -33.87 -12.64 65.60
N GLY A 892 -33.87 -12.22 66.87
CA GLY A 892 -34.85 -12.54 67.90
C GLY A 892 -34.28 -12.19 69.28
N ILE A 893 -34.87 -12.74 70.33
CA ILE A 893 -34.44 -12.50 71.73
C ILE A 893 -33.39 -13.54 72.15
N LEU A 894 -32.19 -13.09 72.56
CA LEU A 894 -31.12 -13.94 73.07
C LEU A 894 -31.45 -14.53 74.45
N LEU A 895 -31.16 -15.81 74.63
CA LEU A 895 -31.46 -16.60 75.84
C LEU A 895 -30.23 -17.08 76.63
N GLY A 896 -29.02 -16.88 76.09
CA GLY A 896 -27.76 -17.31 76.72
C GLY A 896 -26.74 -17.89 75.74
N TYR A 897 -25.69 -18.48 76.29
CA TYR A 897 -24.58 -19.10 75.56
C TYR A 897 -24.28 -20.55 75.99
N MET A 898 -23.56 -21.28 75.16
CA MET A 898 -22.95 -22.57 75.46
C MET A 898 -21.46 -22.53 75.10
N VAL A 899 -20.59 -22.89 76.04
CA VAL A 899 -19.14 -23.03 75.83
C VAL A 899 -18.79 -24.52 75.75
N GLN A 900 -17.89 -24.90 74.84
CA GLN A 900 -17.37 -26.27 74.71
C GLN A 900 -15.85 -26.24 74.58
N TYR A 901 -15.11 -27.20 75.14
CA TYR A 901 -13.66 -27.26 75.00
C TYR A 901 -13.04 -28.66 75.14
N GLN A 902 -11.92 -28.88 74.44
CA GLN A 902 -11.22 -30.17 74.39
C GLN A 902 -9.71 -29.95 74.25
N GLN A 903 -8.91 -30.78 74.92
CA GLN A 903 -7.44 -30.77 74.83
C GLN A 903 -6.96 -31.41 73.53
N GLU A 904 -5.91 -30.84 72.94
CA GLU A 904 -5.34 -31.27 71.66
C GLU A 904 -4.10 -32.15 71.89
N VAL A 905 -4.33 -33.47 71.98
CA VAL A 905 -3.31 -34.51 72.21
C VAL A 905 -3.39 -35.55 71.10
N GLU A 906 -2.26 -36.16 70.70
CA GLU A 906 -2.22 -37.20 69.65
C GLU A 906 -2.91 -38.53 70.06
N SER A 907 -3.27 -38.68 71.33
CA SER A 907 -4.08 -39.82 71.82
C SER A 907 -5.57 -39.53 71.68
N ARG A 908 -6.35 -40.52 71.22
CA ARG A 908 -7.77 -40.35 70.83
C ARG A 908 -8.77 -40.14 71.98
N ASP A 909 -8.34 -40.24 73.24
CA ASP A 909 -9.24 -40.26 74.41
C ASP A 909 -9.31 -38.92 75.18
N SER A 910 -9.05 -37.77 74.54
CA SER A 910 -9.31 -36.46 75.18
C SER A 910 -10.82 -36.16 75.21
N LEU A 911 -11.39 -35.92 76.40
CA LEU A 911 -12.83 -35.71 76.58
C LEU A 911 -13.24 -34.27 76.25
N LEU A 912 -14.36 -34.12 75.52
CA LEU A 912 -15.00 -32.83 75.26
C LEU A 912 -15.79 -32.38 76.51
N GLN A 913 -15.40 -31.25 77.09
CA GLN A 913 -16.14 -30.59 78.17
C GLN A 913 -17.12 -29.56 77.60
N MET A 914 -18.23 -29.30 78.32
CA MET A 914 -19.27 -28.35 77.92
C MET A 914 -19.85 -27.64 79.14
N GLN A 915 -20.18 -26.35 78.98
CA GLN A 915 -20.72 -25.50 80.05
C GLN A 915 -21.81 -24.56 79.51
N MET A 916 -22.95 -24.51 80.20
CA MET A 916 -24.11 -23.68 79.84
C MET A 916 -24.11 -22.36 80.60
N ILE A 917 -24.44 -21.26 79.92
CA ILE A 917 -24.52 -19.91 80.48
C ILE A 917 -25.91 -19.36 80.15
N SER A 918 -26.84 -19.50 81.10
CA SER A 918 -28.26 -19.12 80.92
C SER A 918 -28.54 -17.61 81.05
N ASP A 919 -27.51 -16.79 81.21
CA ASP A 919 -27.62 -15.33 81.26
C ASP A 919 -26.93 -14.73 80.01
N PRO A 920 -27.66 -14.09 79.08
CA PRO A 920 -27.09 -13.53 77.86
C PRO A 920 -26.20 -12.30 78.09
N SER A 921 -26.14 -11.76 79.31
CA SER A 921 -25.21 -10.68 79.71
C SER A 921 -23.84 -11.19 80.14
N VAL A 922 -23.68 -12.49 80.44
CA VAL A 922 -22.39 -13.09 80.82
C VAL A 922 -21.60 -13.45 79.56
N THR A 923 -20.54 -12.68 79.30
CA THR A 923 -19.72 -12.77 78.09
C THR A 923 -18.27 -13.20 78.33
N HIS A 924 -18.00 -13.84 79.46
CA HIS A 924 -16.68 -14.39 79.80
C HIS A 924 -16.79 -15.61 80.71
N ILE A 925 -15.74 -16.45 80.75
CA ILE A 925 -15.62 -17.54 81.72
C ILE A 925 -14.16 -17.85 82.05
N VAL A 926 -13.89 -18.21 83.30
CA VAL A 926 -12.57 -18.68 83.77
C VAL A 926 -12.58 -20.21 83.75
N LEU A 927 -11.54 -20.82 83.21
CA LEU A 927 -11.33 -22.26 83.18
C LEU A 927 -9.98 -22.58 83.86
N ASP A 928 -10.06 -23.27 85.00
CA ASP A 928 -8.93 -23.71 85.80
C ASP A 928 -8.63 -25.20 85.59
N GLN A 929 -7.57 -25.71 86.26
CA GLN A 929 -7.14 -27.11 86.20
C GLN A 929 -6.83 -27.61 84.78
N LEU A 930 -6.38 -26.71 83.90
CA LEU A 930 -5.87 -27.04 82.57
C LEU A 930 -4.42 -27.53 82.68
N ASP A 931 -4.02 -28.45 81.81
CA ASP A 931 -2.63 -28.91 81.75
C ASP A 931 -1.70 -27.76 81.30
N PRO A 932 -0.46 -27.71 81.82
CA PRO A 932 0.45 -26.63 81.51
C PRO A 932 1.10 -26.78 80.14
N ASN A 933 1.45 -25.65 79.53
CA ASN A 933 2.08 -25.59 78.20
C ASN A 933 1.34 -26.43 77.13
N SER A 934 0.01 -26.40 77.19
CA SER A 934 -0.89 -27.29 76.43
C SER A 934 -1.91 -26.50 75.60
N TYR A 935 -2.33 -27.08 74.47
CA TYR A 935 -3.29 -26.48 73.55
C TYR A 935 -4.69 -27.06 73.74
N TYR A 936 -5.68 -26.19 73.65
CA TYR A 936 -7.10 -26.51 73.78
C TYR A 936 -7.91 -25.83 72.67
N ASN A 937 -8.90 -26.53 72.12
CA ASN A 937 -9.82 -25.97 71.13
C ASN A 937 -11.16 -25.64 71.80
N PHE A 938 -11.58 -24.37 71.71
CA PHE A 938 -12.76 -23.83 72.38
C PHE A 938 -13.85 -23.44 71.36
N LYS A 939 -15.11 -23.54 71.77
CA LYS A 939 -16.28 -23.10 71.00
C LYS A 939 -17.25 -22.32 71.87
N VAL A 940 -17.89 -21.28 71.33
CA VAL A 940 -18.99 -20.55 71.98
C VAL A 940 -20.18 -20.40 71.02
N ILE A 941 -21.37 -20.76 71.48
CA ILE A 941 -22.64 -20.75 70.73
C ILE A 941 -23.62 -19.78 71.44
N ALA A 942 -24.46 -19.08 70.68
CA ALA A 942 -25.56 -18.25 71.20
C ALA A 942 -26.94 -18.86 70.86
N ARG A 943 -27.98 -18.56 71.65
CA ARG A 943 -29.33 -19.14 71.51
C ARG A 943 -30.46 -18.11 71.49
N THR A 944 -31.50 -18.32 70.67
CA THR A 944 -32.81 -17.63 70.76
C THR A 944 -33.95 -18.63 70.94
N ALA A 945 -35.20 -18.15 71.02
CA ALA A 945 -36.39 -19.00 71.03
C ALA A 945 -36.56 -19.86 69.75
N ALA A 946 -35.90 -19.50 68.64
CA ALA A 946 -35.92 -20.27 67.40
C ALA A 946 -34.88 -21.42 67.37
N GLY A 947 -33.90 -21.41 68.29
CA GLY A 947 -32.86 -22.45 68.38
C GLY A 947 -31.45 -21.91 68.67
N ASP A 948 -30.47 -22.80 68.56
CA ASP A 948 -29.05 -22.47 68.64
C ASP A 948 -28.53 -21.87 67.32
N GLY A 949 -27.69 -20.85 67.43
CA GLY A 949 -26.90 -20.29 66.33
C GLY A 949 -25.62 -21.09 66.06
N PRO A 950 -24.81 -20.68 65.07
CA PRO A 950 -23.53 -21.32 64.78
C PRO A 950 -22.47 -20.98 65.85
N PRO A 951 -21.50 -21.88 66.11
CA PRO A 951 -20.38 -21.61 67.02
C PRO A 951 -19.34 -20.66 66.43
N ILE A 952 -18.80 -19.75 67.24
CA ILE A 952 -17.41 -19.28 67.04
C ILE A 952 -16.46 -20.32 67.64
N THR A 953 -15.35 -20.63 66.95
CA THR A 953 -14.37 -21.66 67.36
C THR A 953 -12.96 -21.10 67.29
N GLN A 954 -12.13 -21.32 68.33
CA GLN A 954 -10.76 -20.84 68.35
C GLN A 954 -9.86 -21.67 69.30
N ARG A 955 -8.57 -21.76 68.96
CA ARG A 955 -7.52 -22.44 69.75
C ARG A 955 -6.94 -21.50 70.79
N GLY A 956 -6.80 -21.96 72.02
CA GLY A 956 -6.11 -21.29 73.14
C GLY A 956 -4.99 -22.16 73.71
N ALA A 957 -4.08 -21.57 74.49
CA ALA A 957 -2.89 -22.24 75.01
C ALA A 957 -2.51 -21.74 76.41
N THR A 958 -2.10 -22.64 77.30
CA THR A 958 -1.61 -22.32 78.65
C THR A 958 -0.13 -21.89 78.64
N LEU A 959 0.17 -20.83 77.87
CA LEU A 959 1.51 -20.35 77.53
C LEU A 959 1.65 -18.84 77.76
N PHE A 960 2.86 -18.39 78.12
CA PHE A 960 3.18 -16.99 78.43
C PHE A 960 4.20 -16.43 77.42
N ASP A 961 3.80 -15.47 76.57
CA ASP A 961 4.67 -14.92 75.51
C ASP A 961 4.31 -13.47 75.09
N GLY A 962 5.22 -12.77 74.40
CA GLY A 962 5.14 -11.35 74.01
C GLY A 962 5.61 -11.06 72.57
N VAL A 963 5.36 -9.84 72.06
CA VAL A 963 5.45 -9.52 70.61
C VAL A 963 6.20 -8.20 70.32
N PRO A 964 7.06 -8.12 69.27
CA PRO A 964 7.92 -6.96 68.92
C PRO A 964 7.27 -5.56 68.70
N PRO A 965 8.04 -4.47 68.86
CA PRO A 965 7.70 -3.11 68.40
C PRO A 965 7.93 -2.92 66.88
N SER A 966 7.34 -1.88 66.29
CA SER A 966 7.30 -1.65 64.84
C SER A 966 7.80 -0.27 64.38
N ASN A 967 7.99 -0.12 63.07
CA ASN A 967 8.43 1.11 62.38
C ASN A 967 9.79 1.66 62.84
N ILE A 968 10.81 0.80 62.90
CA ILE A 968 12.19 1.21 63.22
C ILE A 968 12.83 1.90 62.01
N THR A 969 13.46 3.06 62.22
CA THR A 969 14.23 3.81 61.24
C THR A 969 15.61 4.19 61.79
N ILE A 970 16.60 4.36 60.90
CA ILE A 970 18.02 4.49 61.26
C ILE A 970 18.65 5.64 60.46
N VAL A 971 19.31 6.58 61.16
CA VAL A 971 20.00 7.74 60.55
C VAL A 971 21.47 7.77 61.00
N PRO A 972 22.45 7.52 60.11
CA PRO A 972 23.87 7.63 60.42
C PRO A 972 24.36 9.08 60.48
N SER A 973 25.29 9.33 61.38
CA SER A 973 26.06 10.58 61.53
C SER A 973 27.56 10.30 61.28
N ASN A 974 28.44 11.24 61.62
CA ASN A 974 29.89 11.08 61.49
C ASN A 974 30.49 10.03 62.47
N THR A 975 30.01 9.98 63.71
CA THR A 975 30.50 9.04 64.76
C THR A 975 29.38 8.42 65.61
N SER A 976 28.12 8.55 65.19
CA SER A 976 26.96 7.98 65.87
C SER A 976 25.87 7.50 64.90
N LEU A 977 24.99 6.62 65.37
CA LEU A 977 23.82 6.12 64.65
C LEU A 977 22.56 6.35 65.49
N ASN A 978 21.60 7.08 64.93
CA ASN A 978 20.35 7.42 65.62
C ASN A 978 19.25 6.47 65.13
N LEU A 979 18.72 5.64 66.03
CA LEU A 979 17.56 4.79 65.78
C LEU A 979 16.30 5.47 66.33
N THR A 980 15.18 5.37 65.62
CA THR A 980 13.85 5.78 66.10
C THR A 980 12.81 4.70 65.80
N TRP A 981 11.78 4.55 66.62
CA TRP A 981 10.72 3.54 66.47
C TRP A 981 9.40 4.00 67.10
N ALA A 982 8.29 3.39 66.69
CA ALA A 982 6.98 3.68 67.29
C ALA A 982 6.78 2.87 68.58
N PRO A 983 6.50 3.50 69.75
CA PRO A 983 6.17 2.77 70.96
C PRO A 983 4.83 2.03 70.83
N GLY A 984 4.86 0.70 70.78
CA GLY A 984 3.66 -0.13 70.76
C GLY A 984 2.88 -0.05 72.08
N GLU A 985 1.56 0.14 72.03
CA GLU A 985 0.74 0.49 73.21
C GLU A 985 0.80 -0.53 74.36
N ARG A 986 1.08 -1.82 74.06
CA ARG A 986 1.18 -2.89 75.07
C ARG A 986 2.45 -2.86 75.91
N HIS A 987 3.48 -2.09 75.54
CA HIS A 987 4.81 -2.14 76.18
C HIS A 987 5.15 -0.96 77.11
N ARG A 988 4.15 -0.19 77.57
CA ARG A 988 4.31 1.18 78.12
C ARG A 988 5.25 1.40 79.32
N ASN A 989 5.76 0.34 79.96
CA ASN A 989 6.58 0.38 81.19
C ASN A 989 7.88 -0.48 81.14
N HIS A 990 8.32 -0.95 79.97
CA HIS A 990 9.40 -1.94 79.84
C HIS A 990 10.66 -1.37 79.14
N GLY A 991 11.79 -2.08 79.20
CA GLY A 991 13.09 -1.59 78.73
C GLY A 991 13.71 -2.42 77.61
N PHE A 992 14.15 -1.76 76.54
CA PHE A 992 14.84 -2.36 75.39
C PHE A 992 16.37 -2.22 75.50
N ARG A 993 17.13 -3.06 74.79
CA ARG A 993 18.57 -2.84 74.54
C ARG A 993 18.87 -2.95 73.04
N ILE A 994 19.88 -2.23 72.57
CA ILE A 994 20.36 -2.32 71.20
C ILE A 994 21.72 -3.03 71.23
N ARG A 995 21.81 -4.16 70.53
CA ARG A 995 23.06 -4.86 70.24
C ARG A 995 23.62 -4.39 68.90
N TYR A 996 24.93 -4.21 68.82
CA TYR A 996 25.59 -3.85 67.56
C TYR A 996 26.90 -4.61 67.36
N LEU A 997 27.24 -4.84 66.10
CA LEU A 997 28.41 -5.61 65.66
C LEU A 997 29.10 -4.88 64.50
N ARG A 998 30.41 -4.69 64.59
CA ARG A 998 31.22 -4.19 63.47
C ARG A 998 31.44 -5.33 62.46
N LYS A 999 31.07 -5.10 61.19
CA LYS A 999 30.98 -6.17 60.17
C LYS A 999 32.33 -6.60 59.56
N SER A 1000 33.42 -5.92 59.87
CA SER A 1000 34.78 -6.33 59.51
C SER A 1000 35.18 -7.61 60.28
N ALA A 1001 35.82 -8.57 59.61
CA ALA A 1001 36.04 -9.93 60.12
C ALA A 1001 36.61 -9.99 61.54
N GLY A 1002 35.91 -10.69 62.44
CA GLY A 1002 36.32 -10.90 63.84
C GLY A 1002 35.67 -9.99 64.88
N GLY A 1003 34.69 -9.15 64.51
CA GLY A 1003 33.93 -8.33 65.44
C GLY A 1003 33.21 -9.12 66.55
N ARG A 1004 32.99 -8.47 67.69
CA ARG A 1004 32.21 -8.97 68.83
C ARG A 1004 30.96 -8.11 69.02
N TRP A 1005 29.86 -8.70 69.49
CA TRP A 1005 28.65 -7.95 69.83
C TRP A 1005 28.88 -7.08 71.07
N GLU A 1006 28.50 -5.81 70.96
CA GLU A 1006 28.46 -4.81 72.04
C GLU A 1006 26.98 -4.45 72.33
N GLU A 1007 26.70 -3.92 73.53
CA GLU A 1007 25.34 -3.60 74.00
C GLU A 1007 25.22 -2.14 74.44
N SER A 1008 24.08 -1.51 74.14
CA SER A 1008 23.67 -0.24 74.74
C SER A 1008 23.23 -0.39 76.20
N GLU A 1009 23.12 0.75 76.90
CA GLU A 1009 22.31 0.85 78.11
C GLU A 1009 20.81 0.58 77.80
N ILE A 1010 20.02 0.35 78.85
CA ILE A 1010 18.59 0.05 78.71
C ILE A 1010 17.82 1.33 78.35
N VAL A 1011 17.14 1.30 77.20
CA VAL A 1011 16.26 2.38 76.71
C VAL A 1011 14.85 2.14 77.21
N ASN A 1012 14.22 3.12 77.85
CA ASN A 1012 12.87 3.00 78.37
C ASN A 1012 11.84 3.08 77.23
N SER A 1013 10.83 2.20 77.19
CA SER A 1013 9.98 1.99 75.99
C SER A 1013 9.22 3.22 75.50
N THR A 1014 8.99 4.21 76.37
CA THR A 1014 8.34 5.48 76.04
C THR A 1014 9.24 6.44 75.24
N GLN A 1015 10.56 6.24 75.26
CA GLN A 1015 11.48 6.90 74.35
C GLN A 1015 11.56 6.12 73.04
N GLY A 1016 10.75 6.52 72.05
CA GLY A 1016 10.79 5.99 70.68
C GLY A 1016 12.06 6.37 69.88
N PHE A 1017 13.19 6.60 70.54
CA PHE A 1017 14.48 6.83 69.89
C PHE A 1017 15.67 6.58 70.84
N TYR A 1018 16.81 6.24 70.25
CA TYR A 1018 18.11 6.15 70.91
C TYR A 1018 19.26 6.47 69.94
N SER A 1019 20.26 7.22 70.39
CA SER A 1019 21.44 7.56 69.59
C SER A 1019 22.69 6.87 70.13
N LEU A 1020 23.21 5.93 69.35
CA LEU A 1020 24.33 5.05 69.69
C LEU A 1020 25.63 5.68 69.20
N THR A 1021 26.53 6.05 70.11
CA THR A 1021 27.67 6.95 69.84
C THR A 1021 29.03 6.25 69.96
N GLY A 1022 30.09 6.85 69.41
CA GLY A 1022 31.46 6.30 69.47
C GLY A 1022 31.82 5.33 68.33
N LEU A 1023 30.99 5.24 67.29
CA LEU A 1023 31.17 4.32 66.17
C LEU A 1023 32.26 4.80 65.21
N GLN A 1024 33.04 3.87 64.66
CA GLN A 1024 34.14 4.22 63.76
C GLN A 1024 33.63 4.56 62.36
N GLN A 1025 33.83 5.82 62.00
CA GLN A 1025 33.51 6.41 60.70
C GLN A 1025 34.09 5.58 59.53
N GLY A 1026 33.37 5.51 58.41
CA GLY A 1026 33.76 4.71 57.24
C GLY A 1026 33.47 3.21 57.31
N THR A 1027 32.85 2.68 58.39
CA THR A 1027 32.65 1.23 58.56
C THR A 1027 31.20 0.78 58.53
N GLN A 1028 30.96 -0.48 58.13
CA GLN A 1028 29.66 -1.15 58.28
C GLN A 1028 29.46 -1.71 59.69
N TYR A 1029 28.23 -1.52 60.19
CA TYR A 1029 27.72 -2.13 61.42
C TYR A 1029 26.41 -2.89 61.12
N HIS A 1030 26.09 -3.83 62.00
CA HIS A 1030 24.87 -4.63 62.03
C HIS A 1030 24.19 -4.41 63.38
N LEU A 1031 22.86 -4.32 63.42
CA LEU A 1031 22.11 -3.81 64.58
C LEU A 1031 20.93 -4.74 64.91
N MET A 1032 20.76 -5.07 66.21
CA MET A 1032 19.62 -5.82 66.74
C MET A 1032 18.96 -5.07 67.89
N ILE A 1033 17.63 -5.16 68.01
CA ILE A 1033 16.88 -4.67 69.18
C ILE A 1033 16.37 -5.86 69.99
N MET A 1034 16.59 -5.81 71.30
CA MET A 1034 16.33 -6.86 72.28
C MET A 1034 15.30 -6.39 73.31
N HIS A 1035 14.35 -7.27 73.65
CA HIS A 1035 13.53 -7.14 74.86
C HIS A 1035 13.85 -8.31 75.81
N GLY A 1036 14.48 -8.00 76.95
CA GLY A 1036 15.07 -9.02 77.82
C GLY A 1036 16.10 -9.89 77.08
N ASN A 1037 15.88 -11.20 77.04
CA ASN A 1037 16.74 -12.15 76.32
C ASN A 1037 16.27 -12.46 74.88
N TYR A 1038 15.13 -11.93 74.43
CA TYR A 1038 14.52 -12.28 73.15
C TYR A 1038 14.83 -11.23 72.07
N THR A 1039 15.26 -11.70 70.90
CA THR A 1039 15.56 -10.89 69.70
C THR A 1039 14.27 -10.49 69.00
N GLU A 1040 14.00 -9.19 68.88
CA GLU A 1040 12.73 -8.70 68.32
C GLU A 1040 12.88 -8.05 66.93
N TRP A 1041 14.06 -7.52 66.57
CA TRP A 1041 14.34 -6.99 65.22
C TRP A 1041 15.85 -6.94 64.89
N GLU A 1042 16.19 -7.00 63.60
CA GLU A 1042 17.56 -7.00 63.07
C GLU A 1042 17.65 -6.21 61.74
N ASP A 1043 18.50 -5.16 61.68
CA ASP A 1043 18.91 -4.54 60.41
C ASP A 1043 20.19 -5.17 59.89
N LYS A 1044 20.23 -5.43 58.57
CA LYS A 1044 21.31 -6.20 57.97
C LYS A 1044 22.51 -5.34 57.58
N HIS A 1045 22.37 -4.18 56.95
CA HIS A 1045 23.55 -3.41 56.46
C HIS A 1045 23.41 -1.89 56.56
N THR A 1046 24.07 -1.27 57.55
CA THR A 1046 24.22 0.21 57.64
C THR A 1046 25.68 0.65 57.41
N LEU A 1047 25.90 1.77 56.69
CA LEU A 1047 27.22 2.35 56.37
C LEU A 1047 27.42 3.73 57.01
N MET A 1048 28.58 3.96 57.64
CA MET A 1048 28.98 5.27 58.21
C MET A 1048 29.81 6.09 57.20
N PRO A 1049 29.42 7.32 56.81
CA PRO A 1049 30.12 8.10 55.78
C PRO A 1049 31.44 8.73 56.27
N ALA A 1050 32.51 8.67 55.45
CA ALA A 1050 33.82 9.27 55.73
C ALA A 1050 33.78 10.81 55.69
N GLY A 1051 34.40 11.47 56.66
CA GLY A 1051 34.21 12.91 56.90
C GLY A 1051 35.22 13.82 56.23
N PHE A 1052 34.72 14.82 55.50
CA PHE A 1052 35.40 16.10 55.29
C PHE A 1052 34.51 17.24 55.79
N ALA A 1053 35.11 18.23 56.45
CA ALA A 1053 34.37 19.25 57.17
C ALA A 1053 33.95 20.42 56.25
N THR A 1054 32.64 20.61 56.08
CA THR A 1054 32.07 21.83 55.47
C THR A 1054 31.92 22.91 56.51
N GLN A 1055 32.59 24.06 56.34
CA GLN A 1055 32.47 25.18 57.26
C GLN A 1055 31.13 25.90 57.07
N GLY A 1056 30.36 26.07 58.16
CA GLY A 1056 29.11 26.85 58.19
C GLY A 1056 29.25 28.35 57.88
N TRP A 1057 30.45 28.81 57.52
CA TRP A 1057 30.73 30.16 57.03
C TRP A 1057 30.09 30.43 55.66
N LEU A 1058 30.09 29.47 54.73
CA LEU A 1058 29.66 29.71 53.35
C LEU A 1058 28.17 30.07 53.25
N ILE A 1059 27.32 29.38 54.02
CA ILE A 1059 25.86 29.63 54.03
C ILE A 1059 25.57 31.03 54.59
N GLY A 1060 26.21 31.39 55.72
CA GLY A 1060 26.09 32.74 56.28
C GLY A 1060 26.63 33.85 55.38
N LEU A 1061 27.73 33.58 54.65
CA LEU A 1061 28.30 34.50 53.67
C LEU A 1061 27.32 34.74 52.51
N ILE A 1062 26.70 33.69 51.96
CA ILE A 1062 25.72 33.80 50.87
C ILE A 1062 24.48 34.57 51.35
N SER A 1063 23.95 34.27 52.54
CA SER A 1063 22.83 35.04 53.13
C SER A 1063 23.17 36.52 53.30
N ALA A 1064 24.38 36.85 53.76
CA ALA A 1064 24.82 38.23 53.94
C ALA A 1064 25.03 38.96 52.61
N ILE A 1065 25.62 38.31 51.60
CA ILE A 1065 25.86 38.90 50.28
C ILE A 1065 24.53 39.20 49.57
N VAL A 1066 23.55 38.29 49.60
CA VAL A 1066 22.22 38.53 49.00
C VAL A 1066 21.54 39.74 49.64
N LEU A 1067 21.60 39.86 50.97
CA LEU A 1067 21.06 41.02 51.69
C LEU A 1067 21.75 42.34 51.29
N LEU A 1068 23.09 42.32 51.15
CA LEU A 1068 23.90 43.48 50.81
C LEU A 1068 23.69 43.92 49.35
N VAL A 1069 23.51 42.97 48.42
CA VAL A 1069 23.16 43.24 47.02
C VAL A 1069 21.76 43.86 46.90
N LEU A 1070 20.77 43.37 47.65
CA LEU A 1070 19.43 43.98 47.72
C LEU A 1070 19.49 45.43 48.22
N ILE A 1071 20.24 45.69 49.30
CA ILE A 1071 20.43 47.04 49.84
C ILE A 1071 21.15 47.96 48.83
N LEU A 1072 22.16 47.46 48.11
CA LEU A 1072 22.87 48.22 47.08
C LEU A 1072 21.98 48.52 45.87
N LEU A 1073 21.16 47.58 45.40
CA LEU A 1073 20.21 47.80 44.30
C LEU A 1073 19.19 48.91 44.65
N ILE A 1074 18.63 48.87 45.86
CA ILE A 1074 17.72 49.91 46.37
C ILE A 1074 18.42 51.28 46.42
N LEU A 1075 19.67 51.35 46.92
CA LEU A 1075 20.45 52.58 46.96
C LEU A 1075 20.89 53.09 45.57
N CYS A 1076 21.09 52.20 44.59
CA CYS A 1076 21.41 52.56 43.21
C CYS A 1076 20.21 53.12 42.45
N LEU A 1077 19.03 52.50 42.58
CA LEU A 1077 17.79 52.95 41.94
C LEU A 1077 17.37 54.36 42.42
N ILE A 1078 17.62 54.68 43.69
CA ILE A 1078 17.34 56.00 44.27
C ILE A 1078 18.29 57.10 43.76
N LYS A 1079 19.45 56.77 43.15
CA LYS A 1079 20.55 57.73 42.91
C LYS A 1079 20.84 58.11 41.44
N ARG A 1080 20.18 57.51 40.43
CA ARG A 1080 20.51 57.75 39.00
C ARG A 1080 19.45 58.51 38.17
N SER A 1081 18.53 59.22 38.81
CA SER A 1081 17.59 60.14 38.14
C SER A 1081 18.24 61.48 37.72
N LYS A 1082 19.27 61.45 36.84
CA LYS A 1082 19.82 62.65 36.15
C LYS A 1082 20.76 62.36 34.96
N GLY A 1083 20.22 62.47 33.73
CA GLY A 1083 20.92 62.93 32.51
C GLY A 1083 21.80 61.95 31.70
N GLY A 1084 21.85 62.14 30.37
CA GLY A 1084 22.95 61.68 29.50
C GLY A 1084 22.57 60.97 28.18
N LYS A 1085 22.60 61.69 27.05
CA LYS A 1085 22.26 61.25 25.67
C LYS A 1085 23.25 60.28 24.99
N TYR A 1086 22.72 59.48 24.05
CA TYR A 1086 23.28 58.98 22.75
C TYR A 1086 24.47 57.98 22.63
N ALA A 1087 24.11 56.72 22.27
CA ALA A 1087 24.33 56.06 20.95
C ALA A 1087 25.63 55.29 20.53
N VAL A 1088 25.39 54.19 19.77
CA VAL A 1088 26.20 53.50 18.73
C VAL A 1088 26.95 52.17 19.07
N LYS A 1089 26.58 51.10 18.30
CA LYS A 1089 27.28 49.86 17.84
C LYS A 1089 27.26 48.49 18.61
N ASP A 1090 26.89 47.47 17.81
CA ASP A 1090 27.41 46.10 17.59
C ASP A 1090 27.36 44.91 18.61
N LYS A 1091 26.58 43.89 18.20
CA LYS A 1091 26.88 42.43 18.04
C LYS A 1091 27.01 41.39 19.20
N GLU A 1092 26.28 40.29 18.97
CA GLU A 1092 26.62 38.83 19.07
C GLU A 1092 26.66 38.05 20.41
N ASP A 1093 25.74 37.07 20.46
CA ASP A 1093 25.93 35.60 20.67
C ASP A 1093 26.02 34.88 22.05
N LYS A 1094 25.08 33.91 22.16
CA LYS A 1094 25.20 32.48 22.58
C LYS A 1094 25.24 32.04 24.06
N GLU A 1095 24.22 31.20 24.37
CA GLU A 1095 24.25 29.85 24.99
C GLU A 1095 24.91 29.63 26.37
N VAL A 1096 24.14 29.05 27.33
CA VAL A 1096 24.29 27.65 27.83
C VAL A 1096 23.33 27.34 29.02
N ASP A 1097 22.84 26.08 29.05
CA ASP A 1097 22.20 25.32 30.17
C ASP A 1097 20.76 25.60 30.67
N SER A 1098 20.32 24.77 31.64
CA SER A 1098 18.99 24.16 31.69
C SER A 1098 18.30 24.06 33.09
N GLU A 1099 17.00 23.70 33.04
CA GLU A 1099 16.08 23.21 34.11
C GLU A 1099 15.82 24.01 35.42
N ALA A 1100 14.81 24.89 35.32
CA ALA A 1100 13.50 24.77 36.01
C ALA A 1100 13.29 25.07 37.53
N ARG A 1101 12.43 26.10 37.75
CA ARG A 1101 11.57 26.41 38.94
C ARG A 1101 12.25 27.11 40.15
N PRO A 1102 11.52 27.89 40.98
CA PRO A 1102 10.07 28.19 40.97
C PRO A 1102 9.66 29.69 40.92
N MET A 1103 8.45 29.92 40.38
CA MET A 1103 7.40 30.89 40.75
C MET A 1103 7.68 32.31 41.30
N LYS A 1104 6.86 33.25 40.77
CA LYS A 1104 6.41 34.55 41.31
C LYS A 1104 7.35 35.76 41.14
N ASP A 1105 7.02 36.75 40.30
CA ASP A 1105 5.96 37.81 40.40
C ASP A 1105 6.48 39.01 41.22
N GLU A 1106 6.37 40.30 40.88
CA GLU A 1106 5.71 41.11 39.82
C GLU A 1106 6.38 42.53 39.88
N ALA A 1107 6.25 43.52 38.98
CA ALA A 1107 5.80 43.65 37.57
C ALA A 1107 6.14 45.10 37.09
N PHE A 1108 5.60 45.51 35.92
CA PHE A 1108 5.70 46.85 35.27
C PHE A 1108 7.09 47.21 34.71
N GLY A 1109 7.25 47.80 33.52
CA GLY A 1109 6.33 48.40 32.55
C GLY A 1109 6.94 49.74 32.07
N GLU A 1110 6.95 50.16 30.80
CA GLU A 1110 6.24 49.76 29.57
C GLU A 1110 7.27 49.40 28.46
N TYR A 1111 6.92 48.81 27.31
CA TYR A 1111 6.36 49.55 26.16
C TYR A 1111 5.74 48.63 25.10
N ARG A 1112 4.61 49.08 24.52
CA ARG A 1112 3.99 48.66 23.25
C ARG A 1112 3.42 47.24 23.07
N SER A 1113 2.10 47.24 22.84
CA SER A 1113 1.36 46.51 21.79
C SER A 1113 1.55 44.99 21.63
N LEU A 1114 0.51 44.16 21.76
CA LEU A 1114 -0.93 44.44 21.93
C LEU A 1114 -1.61 43.33 22.75
N GLU A 1115 -2.60 43.75 23.53
CA GLU A 1115 -3.93 43.16 23.81
C GLU A 1115 -4.19 41.66 23.58
N SER A 1116 -5.02 40.98 24.38
CA SER A 1116 -5.56 41.19 25.74
C SER A 1116 -6.53 40.04 26.06
N ASP A 1117 -6.71 39.73 27.35
CA ASP A 1117 -7.96 39.39 28.07
C ASP A 1117 -9.16 38.71 27.33
N GLY A 1118 -9.88 37.75 27.92
CA GLY A 1118 -9.72 37.16 29.25
C GLY A 1118 -11.02 36.54 29.81
N ASP A 1119 -10.84 35.74 30.86
CA ASP A 1119 -11.78 35.40 31.94
C ASP A 1119 -12.96 34.37 31.81
N GLU A 1120 -13.05 33.61 32.92
CA GLU A 1120 -14.20 33.00 33.60
C GLU A 1120 -15.13 31.89 33.02
N LYS A 1121 -15.05 30.72 33.70
CA LYS A 1121 -16.14 29.89 34.27
C LYS A 1121 -17.08 29.05 33.35
N ARG A 1122 -17.42 27.86 33.90
CA ARG A 1122 -18.56 26.95 33.58
C ARG A 1122 -18.49 26.19 32.24
N SER A 1123 -19.35 25.16 32.18
CA SER A 1123 -19.90 24.44 31.01
C SER A 1123 -18.95 23.66 30.09
N ASP A 1124 -19.23 22.35 30.03
CA ASP A 1124 -19.51 21.55 28.82
C ASP A 1124 -18.48 21.31 27.68
N SER A 1125 -18.58 20.07 27.17
CA SER A 1125 -18.38 19.64 25.77
C SER A 1125 -17.05 19.89 25.03
N GLN A 1126 -16.27 18.81 24.95
CA GLN A 1126 -15.63 18.31 23.71
C GLN A 1126 -16.64 18.14 22.54
N PRO A 1127 -16.20 17.82 21.28
CA PRO A 1127 -14.87 17.92 20.67
C PRO A 1127 -14.85 18.51 19.22
N SER A 1128 -13.65 18.71 18.63
CA SER A 1128 -13.48 18.51 17.17
C SER A 1128 -12.04 18.14 16.73
N LEU A 1129 -11.97 17.12 15.85
CA LEU A 1129 -10.99 16.85 14.77
C LEU A 1129 -9.46 16.77 15.06
N CYS A 1130 -8.91 15.58 14.79
CA CYS A 1130 -7.54 15.23 14.33
C CYS A 1130 -6.32 15.73 15.14
N GLY A 1131 -5.33 14.92 15.54
CA GLY A 1131 -4.76 13.70 14.93
C GLY A 1131 -3.45 14.06 14.19
N ASP A 1132 -2.28 13.45 14.41
CA ASP A 1132 -1.89 12.28 15.22
C ASP A 1132 -0.41 12.37 15.66
N SER A 1133 0.01 11.61 16.70
CA SER A 1133 1.27 10.82 16.65
C SER A 1133 1.48 9.86 17.84
N LYS A 1134 1.42 8.56 17.53
CA LYS A 1134 2.21 7.41 18.02
C LYS A 1134 2.98 7.51 19.37
N LEU A 1135 2.88 6.45 20.18
CA LEU A 1135 3.98 5.45 20.30
C LEU A 1135 3.56 4.11 20.94
N GLY A 1136 4.20 3.01 20.51
CA GLY A 1136 4.74 1.97 21.41
C GLY A 1136 3.91 0.70 21.71
N SER A 1137 4.27 -0.42 21.08
CA SER A 1137 4.59 -1.69 21.78
C SER A 1137 5.37 -2.65 20.85
N GLU A 1138 6.16 -3.54 21.46
CA GLU A 1138 7.00 -4.58 20.84
C GLU A 1138 6.15 -5.78 20.27
N ASP A 1139 6.66 -6.89 19.70
CA ASP A 1139 7.97 -7.55 19.90
C ASP A 1139 8.32 -8.66 18.85
N SER A 1140 9.58 -9.10 18.89
CA SER A 1140 10.11 -10.47 18.61
C SER A 1140 10.19 -11.10 17.19
N LEU A 1141 11.43 -11.12 16.65
CA LEU A 1141 12.27 -12.30 16.26
C LEU A 1141 11.95 -13.31 15.10
N ALA A 1142 13.08 -13.85 14.55
CA ALA A 1142 13.28 -15.12 13.81
C ALA A 1142 12.81 -15.24 12.33
N GLU A 1143 13.45 -15.99 11.40
CA GLU A 1143 14.85 -16.47 11.23
C GLU A 1143 15.06 -17.10 9.81
N TYR A 1144 16.31 -17.15 9.27
CA TYR A 1144 16.85 -17.97 8.15
C TYR A 1144 16.17 -18.07 6.73
N GLY A 1145 17.00 -18.24 5.67
CA GLY A 1145 16.59 -18.91 4.42
C GLY A 1145 17.23 -18.43 3.10
N ASP A 1146 18.39 -18.97 2.70
CA ASP A 1146 19.20 -18.56 1.52
C ASP A 1146 18.73 -19.07 0.13
N SER A 1147 19.41 -18.53 -0.92
CA SER A 1147 19.52 -18.95 -2.34
C SER A 1147 18.36 -18.64 -3.32
N VAL A 1148 18.51 -17.98 -4.50
CA VAL A 1148 19.57 -17.87 -5.56
C VAL A 1148 19.51 -19.06 -6.55
N ASP A 1149 19.29 -18.92 -7.87
CA ASP A 1149 20.05 -18.12 -8.86
C ASP A 1149 19.32 -17.89 -10.22
N ILE A 1150 20.00 -17.27 -11.20
CA ILE A 1150 19.58 -16.98 -12.59
C ILE A 1150 20.30 -17.92 -13.60
N GLN A 1151 19.71 -18.21 -14.77
CA GLN A 1151 20.48 -18.73 -15.91
C GLN A 1151 19.95 -18.33 -17.30
N PHE A 1152 20.90 -18.13 -18.24
CA PHE A 1152 20.73 -17.87 -19.67
C PHE A 1152 21.06 -19.13 -20.49
N ASN A 1153 20.80 -19.12 -21.80
CA ASN A 1153 21.43 -19.93 -22.86
C ASN A 1153 20.95 -19.42 -24.24
N GLU A 1154 21.60 -19.62 -25.40
CA GLU A 1154 22.95 -20.15 -25.67
C GLU A 1154 23.63 -19.52 -26.93
N ASP A 1155 23.00 -18.57 -27.63
CA ASP A 1155 23.50 -17.96 -28.90
C ASP A 1155 23.56 -16.40 -28.92
N GLY A 1156 23.11 -15.73 -27.85
CA GLY A 1156 23.60 -14.39 -27.50
C GLY A 1156 23.14 -13.20 -28.36
N SER A 1157 21.93 -13.22 -28.92
CA SER A 1157 21.37 -12.05 -29.63
C SER A 1157 19.93 -11.71 -29.21
N PHE A 1158 19.55 -10.43 -29.37
CA PHE A 1158 18.28 -9.86 -28.90
C PHE A 1158 17.77 -8.86 -29.94
N ILE A 1159 16.51 -8.98 -30.40
CA ILE A 1159 15.72 -7.94 -31.07
C ILE A 1159 14.27 -8.43 -31.25
N GLY A 1160 13.31 -7.51 -31.13
CA GLY A 1160 11.96 -7.66 -31.67
C GLY A 1160 11.45 -6.28 -32.12
N GLN A 1161 10.74 -6.19 -33.26
CA GLN A 1161 10.24 -4.90 -33.76
C GLN A 1161 8.95 -4.94 -34.63
N TYR A 1162 7.95 -4.12 -34.24
CA TYR A 1162 7.05 -3.24 -35.04
C TYR A 1162 6.14 -3.81 -36.17
N SER A 1163 4.99 -3.21 -36.58
CA SER A 1163 4.03 -2.27 -35.95
C SER A 1163 2.80 -1.94 -36.87
N GLY A 1164 1.72 -1.34 -36.31
CA GLY A 1164 0.80 -0.38 -37.00
C GLY A 1164 -0.44 -0.93 -37.75
N ARG A 1165 -1.48 -0.11 -38.10
CA ARG A 1165 -1.74 1.33 -37.81
C ARG A 1165 -3.19 1.81 -38.16
N GLY A 1166 -3.80 2.68 -37.33
CA GLY A 1166 -4.75 3.78 -37.71
C GLY A 1166 -6.27 3.52 -37.96
N PRO A 1167 -7.08 4.56 -38.34
CA PRO A 1167 -7.05 5.96 -37.85
C PRO A 1167 -8.39 6.79 -37.84
N VAL A 1168 -8.57 7.74 -36.87
CA VAL A 1168 -9.07 9.16 -37.05
C VAL A 1168 -10.58 9.40 -37.46
N PRO A 1169 -11.24 10.61 -37.48
CA PRO A 1169 -11.03 12.00 -36.92
C PRO A 1169 -12.19 12.60 -36.05
N HIS A 1170 -12.04 13.84 -35.55
CA HIS A 1170 -13.13 14.88 -35.48
C HIS A 1170 -12.60 16.34 -35.24
N GLY A 1171 -13.32 17.37 -35.74
CA GLY A 1171 -13.18 18.80 -35.32
C GLY A 1171 -13.18 19.84 -36.47
N ASN A 1172 -13.83 21.03 -36.30
CA ASN A 1172 -13.76 22.17 -37.25
C ASN A 1172 -14.28 23.55 -36.69
N GLU A 1173 -13.96 24.65 -37.42
CA GLU A 1173 -14.58 26.01 -37.53
C GLU A 1173 -14.33 27.19 -36.56
N SER A 1174 -14.08 28.39 -37.16
CA SER A 1174 -14.80 29.67 -36.91
C SER A 1174 -14.49 30.77 -37.98
N SER A 1175 -15.35 31.80 -38.15
CA SER A 1175 -15.39 32.80 -39.28
C SER A 1175 -14.84 34.21 -38.93
N GLY A 1176 -14.70 35.25 -39.79
CA GLY A 1176 -15.18 35.62 -41.16
C GLY A 1176 -14.39 36.86 -41.67
N PRO A 1177 -14.95 38.02 -42.14
CA PRO A 1177 -16.26 38.34 -42.78
C PRO A 1177 -16.23 39.41 -43.94
N ALA A 1178 -17.38 39.67 -44.62
CA ALA A 1178 -17.84 40.91 -45.33
C ALA A 1178 -17.05 41.55 -46.52
N SER A 1179 -17.62 42.26 -47.54
CA SER A 1179 -18.95 42.52 -48.21
C SER A 1179 -18.77 43.72 -49.20
N PRO A 1180 -19.74 44.33 -49.96
CA PRO A 1180 -21.09 43.96 -50.51
C PRO A 1180 -21.27 44.29 -52.05
N VAL A 1181 -22.52 44.33 -52.58
CA VAL A 1181 -23.02 45.15 -53.76
C VAL A 1181 -22.53 44.74 -55.20
N ASN A 1182 -23.27 44.78 -56.35
CA ASN A 1182 -24.62 45.24 -56.77
C ASN A 1182 -25.15 44.52 -58.07
N ALA A 1183 -26.45 44.69 -58.42
CA ALA A 1183 -27.04 44.69 -59.80
C ALA A 1183 -26.96 43.37 -60.65
N VAL A 1184 -27.56 43.15 -61.84
CA VAL A 1184 -28.71 43.68 -62.65
C VAL A 1184 -29.24 42.57 -63.63
N PRO A 1185 -30.47 42.61 -64.22
CA PRO A 1185 -31.14 41.40 -64.78
C PRO A 1185 -31.42 41.37 -66.34
N PRO A 1186 -32.40 40.59 -66.88
CA PRO A 1186 -32.30 39.29 -67.64
C PRO A 1186 -32.81 39.42 -69.12
N PRO A 1187 -33.40 38.43 -69.90
CA PRO A 1187 -33.60 36.94 -69.84
C PRO A 1187 -33.07 36.24 -71.16
N PRO A 1188 -33.72 35.33 -71.97
CA PRO A 1188 -34.76 34.27 -71.80
C PRO A 1188 -34.58 32.86 -72.53
N VAL A 1189 -35.28 31.83 -72.03
CA VAL A 1189 -36.03 30.71 -72.70
C VAL A 1189 -35.48 29.89 -73.94
N ALA A 1190 -35.08 28.62 -73.68
CA ALA A 1190 -35.36 27.32 -74.40
C ALA A 1190 -34.93 27.04 -75.88
N PRO A 1191 -34.97 25.78 -76.42
CA PRO A 1191 -34.64 24.42 -75.87
C PRO A 1191 -33.88 23.43 -76.83
N SER A 1192 -33.42 22.25 -76.34
CA SER A 1192 -33.75 20.87 -76.85
C SER A 1192 -32.65 19.75 -76.86
N MET A 1193 -33.11 18.48 -76.76
CA MET A 1193 -32.54 17.18 -77.22
C MET A 1193 -31.23 16.52 -76.66
N SER A 1194 -31.39 15.68 -75.63
CA SER A 1194 -31.18 14.19 -75.58
C SER A 1194 -29.80 13.46 -75.70
N SER A 1195 -29.65 12.44 -74.81
CA SER A 1195 -28.90 11.15 -74.96
C SER A 1195 -27.35 11.15 -74.76
N ILE A 1196 -26.62 10.05 -74.45
CA ILE A 1196 -26.92 8.60 -74.30
C ILE A 1196 -25.82 7.85 -73.45
N LEU A 1197 -26.14 6.76 -72.71
CA LEU A 1197 -25.35 5.55 -72.25
C LEU A 1197 -23.85 5.68 -71.77
N ASN A 1198 -23.16 4.74 -71.08
CA ASN A 1198 -23.44 3.37 -70.59
C ASN A 1198 -22.57 2.94 -69.35
N ARG A 1199 -22.80 1.71 -68.85
CA ARG A 1199 -21.95 0.85 -67.96
C ARG A 1199 -20.74 0.22 -68.73
N PRO A 1200 -19.80 -0.60 -68.15
CA PRO A 1200 -19.94 -1.49 -66.97
C PRO A 1200 -18.72 -1.62 -66.01
N SER A 1201 -18.85 -2.60 -65.09
CA SER A 1201 -17.84 -3.27 -64.21
C SER A 1201 -16.99 -2.36 -63.33
#